data_AF-A0A2E8GSX5-F1
#
_entry.id   AF-A0A2E8GSX5-F1
#
_cell.length_a   1.000
_cell.length_b   1.000
_cell.length_c   1.000
_cell.angle_alpha   90.00
_cell.angle_beta   90.00
_cell.angle_gamma   90.00
#
_symmetry.space_group_name_H-M   'P 1'
#
loop_
_entity.id
_entity.type
_entity.pdbx_description
1 polymer ?
#
loop_
_entity_poly.entity_id
_entity_poly.type
_entity_poly.pdbx_seq_one_letter_code
_entity_poly.pdbx_strand_id
1 'polypeptide(L)'
;MFATHPPVENYPFLAEFRLPQQSDEREQHIAALQQQLTQAQSQLPENSGLALEYLTAREQSFMEVVSGYFSEIHQQLIMENLESNNAFRVLARNTHLLDAILLVTAGYVLEDLPAIKEILVEELERECGYKLRVLPEKEEKRGILRKEVAKYANPESTDEQNLGNYYRRVCDELTQEIQHFQERLEAVQKLLPQARNCTIDLKEVLEHLVVFARGGYGRAELSFASDRDLGYCLDTRRLEAGAVKLYQQIVVRIEQLLNRAGIETAHQYFEIDEDLSRFREPGSLHTIPSILESRVLLGSPELAAELKRRFFQVLPYEPYVLSKIEEYHGRREPSLNLMNIKEDHGGLRTLQIPLWITAATFGEFPSQTADLLALLIQRRILTPRQGLKVCQALEFFYDLRNFSGAAQSYYNEEAQASGCVDTDLKANIINDSLERLYLLKKQRFRTVDEFDRFWLQMVHNIQILSRTILRKLLDRTMVRTFASFQAVVQLRKRRIVEVHALEGLPQVPLPLVFNTPAALLDLFVYLAESGYKLSLELKDELAELLPTITPDTMRADQRELRKRFSVLMIAPYAASALETMLEISDPFEVGKGPDTLLGRFIPEFNEMRFLLRNLSYHQRPVCLHSLRAVQNGEEELGRLRTKYPELHQFLQRKHILALKWGLLFHDVGKIDPQSRHQISGTSIAVRALERLGYDDPELFQLVSLLIVHHMTVVQLSRTSAYFDQALQSFFEIADRNVLNVVLLYLVNISDYRAVSDANERDTRHLRDFFDEAFKLYAEMRSSGMPGGSLDGIQTYLDNKKQDLEFDTRIHLLIDRSLQEDLDRTLLTPLEQINPREREQLRSGEGALSQLWRELKLGSLDAKGINQTTDRLIRTFRQHLSNATITELTASFNPAINWFFTAFPNRFLLSASPDLLSQNLSLFQHTERRVVASVLTNARRHVNGLLLYAHVLPDIHRRVAYALSQRQFNIESAKMNKVQFLNGRIGFCYYVEVSQRSKSELTFPRELETSILRDSPPPLRSGSEQYDYTTRVQIEHLEDDQKGYLVEERPPKVGDGPTRFRRRPQEYHLVRITAEDAFLVYYKMALAFEQAQVPIQQSLITTTGHQVTDTFYILPEDRQTLLASNFEENLRQLLSTPTAA
;
A
#
# COMPACT_ATOMS: atom_id res chain seq x y z
N MET A 1 -21.74 33.11 -21.55
CA MET A 1 -21.57 33.65 -22.91
C MET A 1 -20.38 32.94 -23.54
N PHE A 2 -20.60 31.83 -24.25
CA PHE A 2 -19.55 31.17 -25.00
C PHE A 2 -19.34 31.95 -26.30
N ALA A 3 -18.13 32.47 -26.48
CA ALA A 3 -17.77 33.22 -27.68
C ALA A 3 -17.97 32.35 -28.92
N THR A 4 -18.61 32.93 -29.93
CA THR A 4 -18.74 32.41 -31.29
C THR A 4 -17.39 31.86 -31.77
N HIS A 5 -17.34 30.56 -32.06
CA HIS A 5 -16.15 29.89 -32.57
C HIS A 5 -15.54 30.69 -33.74
N PRO A 6 -14.20 30.84 -33.81
CA PRO A 6 -13.56 31.37 -35.00
C PRO A 6 -13.91 30.43 -36.17
N PRO A 7 -14.37 30.95 -37.31
CA PRO A 7 -14.90 30.05 -38.31
C PRO A 7 -13.74 29.27 -38.92
N VAL A 8 -13.82 27.94 -38.81
CA VAL A 8 -13.04 26.95 -39.58
C VAL A 8 -13.02 27.32 -41.07
N GLU A 9 -14.00 28.07 -41.54
CA GLU A 9 -14.12 28.67 -42.87
C GLU A 9 -12.87 29.46 -43.32
N ASN A 10 -12.09 30.00 -42.38
CA ASN A 10 -10.81 30.66 -42.69
C ASN A 10 -9.70 29.68 -43.14
N TYR A 11 -9.90 28.37 -42.94
CA TYR A 11 -8.95 27.31 -43.23
C TYR A 11 -9.65 26.16 -43.97
N PRO A 12 -9.87 26.26 -45.29
CA PRO A 12 -10.67 25.30 -46.05
C PRO A 12 -10.25 23.83 -45.90
N PHE A 13 -8.96 23.56 -45.70
CA PHE A 13 -8.44 22.20 -45.51
C PHE A 13 -8.92 21.51 -44.22
N LEU A 14 -9.46 22.26 -43.25
CA LEU A 14 -10.05 21.71 -42.02
C LEU A 14 -11.51 21.27 -42.21
N ALA A 15 -12.18 21.71 -43.28
CA ALA A 15 -13.60 21.43 -43.48
C ALA A 15 -13.91 19.93 -43.61
N GLU A 16 -13.02 19.17 -44.27
CA GLU A 16 -13.16 17.71 -44.41
C GLU A 16 -13.00 16.93 -43.10
N PHE A 17 -12.42 17.56 -42.08
CA PHE A 17 -12.16 16.98 -40.76
C PHE A 17 -13.29 17.28 -39.76
N ARG A 18 -14.33 17.99 -40.22
CA ARG A 18 -15.46 18.40 -39.40
C ARG A 18 -16.67 17.54 -39.73
N LEU A 19 -17.35 17.03 -38.71
CA LEU A 19 -18.64 16.39 -38.89
C LEU A 19 -19.66 17.43 -39.38
N PRO A 20 -20.34 17.20 -40.52
CA PRO A 20 -21.41 18.07 -40.99
C PRO A 20 -22.54 18.17 -39.95
N GLN A 21 -23.02 19.39 -39.66
CA GLN A 21 -24.06 19.62 -38.65
C GLN A 21 -25.43 19.05 -39.07
N GLN A 22 -25.72 19.04 -40.37
CA GLN A 22 -26.88 18.40 -40.97
C GLN A 22 -26.36 17.48 -42.07
N SER A 23 -26.72 16.19 -41.99
CA SER A 23 -26.32 15.19 -42.97
C SER A 23 -27.56 14.43 -43.39
N ASP A 24 -27.87 14.46 -44.69
CA ASP A 24 -28.97 13.70 -45.29
C ASP A 24 -28.83 12.21 -44.96
N GLU A 25 -27.61 11.72 -44.79
CA GLU A 25 -27.32 10.32 -44.47
C GLU A 25 -27.78 9.92 -43.06
N ARG A 26 -27.59 10.78 -42.04
CA ARG A 26 -28.09 10.49 -40.68
C ARG A 26 -29.61 10.38 -40.69
N GLU A 27 -30.28 11.31 -41.36
CA GLU A 27 -31.74 11.32 -41.47
C GLU A 27 -32.26 10.11 -42.27
N GLN A 28 -31.53 9.66 -43.30
CA GLN A 28 -31.83 8.42 -44.03
C GLN A 28 -31.75 7.19 -43.13
N HIS A 29 -30.71 7.06 -42.31
CA HIS A 29 -30.59 5.96 -41.35
C HIS A 29 -31.73 5.97 -40.32
N ILE A 30 -32.08 7.14 -39.78
CA ILE A 30 -33.21 7.30 -38.86
C ILE A 30 -34.51 6.83 -39.52
N ALA A 31 -34.82 7.32 -40.72
CA ALA A 31 -36.04 6.97 -41.44
C ALA A 31 -36.12 5.47 -41.76
N ALA A 32 -35.01 4.86 -42.19
CA ALA A 32 -34.95 3.43 -42.50
C ALA A 32 -35.18 2.56 -41.26
N LEU A 33 -34.48 2.86 -40.15
CA LEU A 33 -34.63 2.14 -38.89
C LEU A 33 -36.05 2.28 -38.32
N GLN A 34 -36.62 3.48 -38.32
CA GLN A 34 -37.99 3.71 -37.88
C GLN A 34 -38.99 2.91 -38.71
N GLN A 35 -38.86 2.91 -40.04
CA GLN A 35 -39.73 2.14 -40.92
C GLN A 35 -39.65 0.63 -40.62
N GLN A 36 -38.46 0.07 -40.46
CA GLN A 36 -38.27 -1.35 -40.15
C GLN A 36 -38.82 -1.72 -38.78
N LEU A 37 -38.62 -0.87 -37.76
CA LEU A 37 -39.15 -1.07 -36.42
C LEU A 37 -40.69 -1.02 -36.41
N THR A 38 -41.31 -0.07 -37.12
CA THR A 38 -42.78 -0.01 -37.24
C THR A 38 -43.33 -1.27 -37.92
N GLN A 39 -42.65 -1.79 -38.94
CA GLN A 39 -43.05 -3.04 -39.61
C GLN A 39 -42.94 -4.24 -38.68
N ALA A 40 -41.83 -4.38 -37.93
CA ALA A 40 -41.65 -5.46 -36.96
C ALA A 40 -42.69 -5.40 -35.83
N GLN A 41 -43.06 -4.19 -35.40
CA GLN A 41 -44.03 -3.98 -34.33
C GLN A 41 -45.46 -4.41 -34.71
N SER A 42 -45.82 -4.35 -35.99
CA SER A 42 -47.13 -4.83 -36.49
C SER A 42 -47.33 -6.35 -36.39
N GLN A 43 -46.28 -7.10 -36.06
CA GLN A 43 -46.30 -8.56 -35.90
C GLN A 43 -46.38 -9.02 -34.44
N LEU A 44 -46.39 -8.08 -33.49
CA LEU A 44 -46.51 -8.39 -32.05
C LEU A 44 -47.97 -8.76 -31.71
N PRO A 45 -48.22 -9.77 -30.86
CA PRO A 45 -49.57 -10.14 -30.48
C PRO A 45 -50.28 -8.98 -29.78
N GLU A 46 -51.38 -8.50 -30.38
CA GLU A 46 -52.29 -7.54 -29.75
C GLU A 46 -52.88 -8.18 -28.49
N ASN A 47 -52.46 -7.71 -27.30
CA ASN A 47 -52.87 -8.12 -25.95
C ASN A 47 -51.98 -9.13 -25.19
N SER A 48 -50.69 -8.83 -24.97
CA SER A 48 -50.06 -9.26 -23.71
C SER A 48 -50.39 -8.24 -22.62
N GLY A 49 -51.41 -8.50 -21.81
CA GLY A 49 -51.92 -7.58 -20.78
C GLY A 49 -50.95 -7.29 -19.61
N LEU A 50 -49.66 -7.62 -19.75
CA LEU A 50 -48.61 -7.45 -18.75
C LEU A 50 -47.48 -6.59 -19.33
N ALA A 51 -47.21 -5.44 -18.71
CA ALA A 51 -46.18 -4.47 -19.16
C ALA A 51 -44.80 -5.11 -19.42
N LEU A 52 -44.42 -6.10 -18.61
CA LEU A 52 -43.14 -6.81 -18.76
C LEU A 52 -43.08 -7.66 -20.04
N GLU A 53 -44.17 -8.34 -20.40
CA GLU A 53 -44.25 -9.15 -21.62
C GLU A 53 -44.20 -8.25 -22.86
N TYR A 54 -44.88 -7.10 -22.81
CA TYR A 54 -44.82 -6.07 -23.84
C TYR A 54 -43.38 -5.57 -24.07
N LEU A 55 -42.68 -5.17 -23.01
CA LEU A 55 -41.29 -4.69 -23.12
C LEU A 55 -40.33 -5.78 -23.63
N THR A 56 -40.55 -7.04 -23.23
CA THR A 56 -39.74 -8.18 -23.67
C THR A 56 -39.93 -8.43 -25.17
N ALA A 57 -41.16 -8.38 -25.66
CA ALA A 57 -41.45 -8.61 -27.07
C ALA A 57 -40.92 -7.45 -27.95
N ARG A 58 -41.06 -6.20 -27.49
CA ARG A 58 -40.46 -5.03 -28.15
C ARG A 58 -38.94 -5.07 -28.17
N GLU A 59 -38.31 -5.50 -27.08
CA GLU A 59 -36.86 -5.69 -27.04
C GLU A 59 -36.39 -6.69 -28.11
N GLN A 60 -37.10 -7.80 -28.28
CA GLN A 60 -36.77 -8.79 -29.30
C GLN A 60 -36.87 -8.21 -30.72
N SER A 61 -37.97 -7.50 -31.03
CA SER A 61 -38.13 -6.82 -32.33
C SER A 61 -37.05 -5.75 -32.56
N PHE A 62 -36.73 -4.96 -31.52
CA PHE A 62 -35.67 -3.97 -31.59
C PHE A 62 -34.31 -4.62 -31.87
N MET A 63 -33.98 -5.68 -31.14
CA MET A 63 -32.73 -6.42 -31.30
C MET A 63 -32.57 -6.94 -32.73
N GLU A 64 -33.59 -7.61 -33.28
CA GLU A 64 -33.54 -8.19 -34.62
C GLU A 64 -33.32 -7.13 -35.71
N VAL A 65 -34.07 -6.04 -35.64
CA VAL A 65 -33.98 -4.94 -36.63
C VAL A 65 -32.66 -4.20 -36.51
N VAL A 66 -32.30 -3.73 -35.31
CA VAL A 66 -31.13 -2.86 -35.13
C VAL A 66 -29.83 -3.63 -35.26
N SER A 67 -29.74 -4.88 -34.77
CA SER A 67 -28.55 -5.72 -34.94
C SER A 67 -28.32 -6.06 -36.42
N GLY A 68 -29.39 -6.42 -37.14
CA GLY A 68 -29.33 -6.70 -38.58
C GLY A 68 -28.88 -5.48 -39.38
N TYR A 69 -29.55 -4.34 -39.15
CA TYR A 69 -29.23 -3.08 -39.84
C TYR A 69 -27.81 -2.60 -39.53
N PHE A 70 -27.41 -2.59 -38.25
CA PHE A 70 -26.06 -2.20 -37.85
C PHE A 70 -25.01 -3.10 -38.49
N SER A 71 -25.20 -4.42 -38.47
CA SER A 71 -24.27 -5.38 -39.08
C SER A 71 -24.14 -5.17 -40.59
N GLU A 72 -25.25 -4.97 -41.30
CA GLU A 72 -25.26 -4.73 -42.74
C GLU A 72 -24.50 -3.45 -43.12
N ILE A 73 -24.88 -2.31 -42.52
CA ILE A 73 -24.24 -1.03 -42.84
C ILE A 73 -22.78 -1.02 -42.37
N HIS A 74 -22.46 -1.66 -41.25
CA HIS A 74 -21.08 -1.75 -40.78
C HIS A 74 -20.20 -2.56 -41.75
N GLN A 75 -20.70 -3.66 -42.31
CA GLN A 75 -19.99 -4.40 -43.36
C GLN A 75 -19.82 -3.57 -44.64
N GLN A 76 -20.82 -2.78 -45.04
CA GLN A 76 -20.68 -1.85 -46.16
C GLN A 76 -19.57 -0.83 -45.90
N LEU A 77 -19.54 -0.21 -44.72
CA LEU A 77 -18.49 0.74 -44.32
C LEU A 77 -17.09 0.10 -44.29
N ILE A 78 -16.99 -1.17 -43.87
CA ILE A 78 -15.74 -1.95 -43.92
C ILE A 78 -15.25 -2.11 -45.35
N MET A 79 -16.14 -2.39 -46.31
CA MET A 79 -15.78 -2.52 -47.72
C MET A 79 -15.42 -1.17 -48.33
N GLU A 80 -16.20 -0.13 -48.07
CA GLU A 80 -15.89 1.24 -48.52
C GLU A 80 -14.57 1.76 -47.97
N ASN A 81 -14.17 1.33 -46.77
CA ASN A 81 -12.87 1.66 -46.21
C ASN A 81 -11.73 1.15 -47.09
N LEU A 82 -11.87 0.07 -47.86
CA LEU A 82 -10.82 -0.37 -48.80
C LEU A 82 -10.70 0.56 -50.01
N GLU A 83 -11.82 1.13 -50.45
CA GLU A 83 -11.90 1.97 -51.65
C GLU A 83 -11.61 3.45 -51.39
N SER A 84 -11.86 3.92 -50.16
CA SER A 84 -11.68 5.32 -49.77
C SER A 84 -10.22 5.64 -49.42
N ASN A 85 -9.69 6.72 -49.99
CA ASN A 85 -8.43 7.35 -49.57
C ASN A 85 -8.64 8.50 -48.58
N ASN A 86 -9.84 8.65 -48.02
CA ASN A 86 -10.16 9.64 -47.01
C ASN A 86 -10.83 8.95 -45.80
N ALA A 87 -10.05 8.73 -44.75
CA ALA A 87 -10.55 8.09 -43.53
C ALA A 87 -11.67 8.89 -42.84
N PHE A 88 -11.65 10.23 -42.87
CA PHE A 88 -12.65 11.05 -42.19
C PHE A 88 -14.04 10.88 -42.75
N ARG A 89 -14.16 10.60 -44.05
CA ARG A 89 -15.45 10.24 -44.64
C ARG A 89 -16.00 8.98 -43.97
N VAL A 90 -15.19 7.93 -43.83
CA VAL A 90 -15.61 6.68 -43.17
C VAL A 90 -15.96 6.92 -41.70
N LEU A 91 -15.15 7.72 -40.98
CA LEU A 91 -15.42 8.10 -39.59
C LEU A 91 -16.74 8.86 -39.43
N ALA A 92 -17.01 9.83 -40.31
CA ALA A 92 -18.22 10.63 -40.29
C ALA A 92 -19.47 9.78 -40.54
N ARG A 93 -19.42 8.89 -41.54
CA ARG A 93 -20.52 7.96 -41.84
C ARG A 93 -20.79 7.00 -40.68
N ASN A 94 -19.74 6.41 -40.11
CA ASN A 94 -19.84 5.55 -38.93
C ASN A 94 -20.40 6.30 -37.71
N THR A 95 -20.00 7.56 -37.53
CA THR A 95 -20.55 8.44 -36.48
C THR A 95 -22.03 8.73 -36.71
N HIS A 96 -22.44 9.05 -37.95
CA HIS A 96 -23.84 9.29 -38.30
C HIS A 96 -24.71 8.05 -38.13
N LEU A 97 -24.19 6.86 -38.44
CA LEU A 97 -24.88 5.59 -38.17
C LEU A 97 -25.17 5.42 -36.67
N LEU A 98 -24.17 5.61 -35.80
CA LEU A 98 -24.38 5.50 -34.35
C LEU A 98 -25.26 6.62 -33.79
N ASP A 99 -25.12 7.86 -34.27
CA ASP A 99 -26.00 8.96 -33.90
C ASP A 99 -27.46 8.60 -34.23
N ALA A 100 -27.71 8.07 -35.43
CA ALA A 100 -29.04 7.65 -35.88
C ALA A 100 -29.60 6.51 -35.03
N ILE A 101 -28.80 5.46 -34.78
CA ILE A 101 -29.22 4.34 -33.92
C ILE A 101 -29.59 4.86 -32.53
N LEU A 102 -28.75 5.68 -31.90
CA LEU A 102 -29.02 6.20 -30.56
C LEU A 102 -30.26 7.08 -30.49
N LEU A 103 -30.49 7.93 -31.50
CA LEU A 103 -31.71 8.75 -31.59
C LEU A 103 -32.96 7.89 -31.76
N VAL A 104 -32.90 6.84 -32.59
CA VAL A 104 -34.00 5.88 -32.77
C VAL A 104 -34.22 5.07 -31.50
N THR A 105 -33.17 4.58 -30.84
CA THR A 105 -33.27 3.87 -29.56
C THR A 105 -33.94 4.73 -28.51
N ALA A 106 -33.52 6.00 -28.38
CA ALA A 106 -34.13 6.90 -27.42
C ALA A 106 -35.62 7.12 -27.74
N GLY A 107 -35.98 7.37 -29.00
CA GLY A 107 -37.39 7.45 -29.42
C GLY A 107 -38.17 6.17 -29.07
N TYR A 108 -37.58 5.01 -29.31
CA TYR A 108 -38.17 3.70 -29.00
C TYR A 108 -38.39 3.48 -27.50
N VAL A 109 -37.46 3.92 -26.64
CA VAL A 109 -37.58 3.89 -25.18
C VAL A 109 -38.64 4.87 -24.68
N LEU A 110 -38.78 6.01 -25.35
CA LEU A 110 -39.77 7.01 -24.98
C LEU A 110 -41.21 6.50 -25.24
N GLU A 111 -41.42 5.61 -26.20
CA GLU A 111 -42.68 4.88 -26.37
C GLU A 111 -42.91 3.82 -25.28
N ASP A 112 -41.84 3.25 -24.71
CA ASP A 112 -41.88 2.25 -23.63
C ASP A 112 -42.20 2.89 -22.25
N LEU A 113 -42.11 4.22 -22.12
CA LEU A 113 -42.26 4.96 -20.86
C LEU A 113 -43.49 4.58 -20.01
N PRO A 114 -44.72 4.44 -20.57
CA PRO A 114 -45.88 4.03 -19.79
C PRO A 114 -45.71 2.65 -19.13
N ALA A 115 -45.18 1.68 -19.87
CA ALA A 115 -44.92 0.33 -19.37
C ALA A 115 -43.76 0.32 -18.35
N ILE A 116 -42.71 1.11 -18.58
CA ILE A 116 -41.60 1.28 -17.61
C ILE A 116 -42.12 1.86 -16.28
N LYS A 117 -43.00 2.87 -16.36
CA LYS A 117 -43.65 3.46 -15.18
C LYS A 117 -44.49 2.44 -14.43
N GLU A 118 -45.29 1.64 -15.14
CA GLU A 118 -46.12 0.59 -14.55
C GLU A 118 -45.27 -0.43 -13.77
N ILE A 119 -44.20 -0.94 -14.39
CA ILE A 119 -43.27 -1.88 -13.74
C ILE A 119 -42.60 -1.26 -12.52
N LEU A 120 -42.10 -0.02 -12.63
CA LEU A 120 -41.46 0.68 -11.50
C LEU A 120 -42.43 0.83 -10.32
N VAL A 121 -43.69 1.19 -10.60
CA VAL A 121 -44.73 1.30 -9.57
C VAL A 121 -45.01 -0.06 -8.94
N GLU A 122 -45.16 -1.13 -9.73
CA GLU A 122 -45.34 -2.48 -9.20
C GLU A 122 -44.16 -2.94 -8.33
N GLU A 123 -42.93 -2.65 -8.73
CA GLU A 123 -41.73 -2.98 -7.95
C GLU A 123 -41.70 -2.24 -6.61
N LEU A 124 -42.01 -0.94 -6.61
CA LEU A 124 -42.10 -0.14 -5.39
C LEU A 124 -43.23 -0.62 -4.49
N GLU A 125 -44.37 -1.04 -5.04
CA GLU A 125 -45.48 -1.64 -4.28
C GLU A 125 -45.09 -2.98 -3.66
N ARG A 126 -44.43 -3.85 -4.42
CA ARG A 126 -43.91 -5.14 -3.91
C ARG A 126 -42.87 -4.91 -2.83
N GLU A 127 -41.94 -3.98 -3.02
CA GLU A 127 -40.93 -3.62 -2.01
C GLU A 127 -41.60 -3.09 -0.74
N CYS A 128 -42.55 -2.16 -0.87
CA CYS A 128 -43.29 -1.59 0.24
C CYS A 128 -44.08 -2.68 1.00
N GLY A 129 -44.81 -3.53 0.28
CA GLY A 129 -45.60 -4.63 0.85
C GLY A 129 -44.72 -5.68 1.55
N TYR A 130 -43.58 -6.04 0.95
CA TYR A 130 -42.60 -6.94 1.58
C TYR A 130 -42.06 -6.35 2.88
N LYS A 131 -41.62 -5.08 2.86
CA LYS A 131 -41.05 -4.42 4.04
C LYS A 131 -42.08 -4.23 5.15
N LEU A 132 -43.32 -3.84 4.82
CA LEU A 132 -44.42 -3.72 5.79
C LEU A 132 -44.76 -5.05 6.47
N ARG A 133 -44.65 -6.17 5.74
CA ARG A 133 -44.91 -7.52 6.29
C ARG A 133 -43.76 -8.04 7.14
N VAL A 134 -42.51 -7.83 6.74
CA VAL A 134 -41.32 -8.39 7.40
C VAL A 134 -40.88 -7.57 8.61
N LEU A 135 -41.13 -6.25 8.61
CA LEU A 135 -40.70 -5.37 9.69
C LEU A 135 -41.26 -5.81 11.07
N PRO A 136 -42.56 -6.13 11.23
CA PRO A 136 -43.09 -6.65 12.49
C PRO A 136 -42.40 -7.94 12.97
N GLU A 137 -42.12 -8.89 12.06
CA GLU A 137 -41.43 -10.15 12.40
C GLU A 137 -40.01 -9.89 12.90
N LYS A 138 -39.29 -8.93 12.30
CA LYS A 138 -37.96 -8.52 12.74
C LYS A 138 -38.02 -7.80 14.08
N GLU A 139 -39.00 -6.94 14.30
CA GLU A 139 -39.19 -6.26 15.59
C GLU A 139 -39.55 -7.24 16.72
N GLU A 140 -40.37 -8.26 16.43
CA GLU A 140 -40.67 -9.34 17.35
C GLU A 140 -39.41 -10.15 17.70
N LYS A 141 -38.62 -10.56 16.69
CA LYS A 141 -37.32 -11.23 16.88
C LYS A 141 -36.36 -10.38 17.72
N ARG A 142 -36.29 -9.07 17.48
CA ARG A 142 -35.51 -8.13 18.30
C ARG A 142 -36.02 -8.10 19.74
N GLY A 143 -37.34 -8.13 19.93
CA GLY A 143 -37.96 -8.23 21.27
C GLY A 143 -37.58 -9.51 22.00
N ILE A 144 -37.55 -10.65 21.31
CA ILE A 144 -37.10 -11.94 21.86
C ILE A 144 -35.61 -11.88 22.21
N LEU A 145 -34.77 -11.40 21.29
CA LEU A 145 -33.33 -11.26 21.53
C LEU A 145 -33.03 -10.32 22.70
N ARG A 146 -33.75 -9.20 22.85
CA ARG A 146 -33.62 -8.32 24.04
C ARG A 146 -33.97 -9.02 25.34
N LYS A 147 -34.96 -9.92 25.35
CA LYS A 147 -35.29 -10.75 26.51
C LYS A 147 -34.18 -11.75 26.81
N GLU A 148 -33.58 -12.37 25.79
CA GLU A 148 -32.42 -13.25 25.98
C GLU A 148 -31.21 -12.48 26.51
N VAL A 149 -30.90 -11.30 25.96
CA VAL A 149 -29.84 -10.41 26.47
C VAL A 149 -30.07 -10.06 27.94
N ALA A 150 -31.31 -9.80 28.35
CA ALA A 150 -31.66 -9.46 29.74
C ALA A 150 -31.45 -10.65 30.72
N LYS A 151 -31.61 -11.90 30.27
CA LYS A 151 -31.34 -13.09 31.11
C LYS A 151 -29.88 -13.19 31.51
N TYR A 152 -28.98 -12.73 30.64
CA TYR A 152 -27.52 -12.78 30.83
C TYR A 152 -26.95 -11.42 31.26
N ALA A 153 -27.77 -10.53 31.84
CA ALA A 153 -27.32 -9.24 32.34
C ALA A 153 -26.34 -9.37 33.53
N ASN A 154 -26.49 -10.43 34.33
CA ASN A 154 -25.62 -10.82 35.44
C ASN A 154 -25.15 -12.28 35.25
N PRO A 155 -24.14 -12.55 34.41
CA PRO A 155 -23.70 -13.92 34.12
C PRO A 155 -22.98 -14.56 35.31
N GLU A 156 -23.31 -15.81 35.64
CA GLU A 156 -22.69 -16.57 36.75
C GLU A 156 -21.55 -17.49 36.27
N SER A 157 -21.38 -17.65 34.94
CA SER A 157 -20.32 -18.46 34.32
C SER A 157 -19.77 -17.83 33.03
N THR A 158 -18.58 -18.27 32.61
CA THR A 158 -17.92 -17.82 31.37
C THR A 158 -18.74 -18.17 30.12
N ASP A 159 -19.45 -19.30 30.13
CA ASP A 159 -20.32 -19.72 29.02
C ASP A 159 -21.55 -18.81 28.90
N GLU A 160 -22.16 -18.41 30.03
CA GLU A 160 -23.26 -17.44 30.05
C GLU A 160 -22.83 -16.05 29.59
N GLN A 161 -21.61 -15.63 29.95
CA GLN A 161 -21.04 -14.37 29.50
C GLN A 161 -20.80 -14.37 27.97
N ASN A 162 -20.26 -15.45 27.42
CA ASN A 162 -20.07 -15.62 25.98
C ASN A 162 -21.41 -15.63 25.24
N LEU A 163 -22.41 -16.33 25.78
CA LEU A 163 -23.73 -16.41 25.18
C LEU A 163 -24.48 -15.05 25.25
N GLY A 164 -24.36 -14.32 26.37
CA GLY A 164 -24.87 -12.96 26.52
C GLY A 164 -24.23 -11.98 25.54
N ASN A 165 -22.91 -12.07 25.31
CA ASN A 165 -22.20 -11.27 24.32
C ASN A 165 -22.64 -11.61 22.88
N TYR A 166 -22.84 -12.89 22.56
CA TYR A 166 -23.38 -13.34 21.28
C TYR A 166 -24.77 -12.75 21.02
N TYR A 167 -25.71 -12.88 21.97
CA TYR A 167 -27.06 -12.35 21.80
C TYR A 167 -27.06 -10.82 21.69
N ARG A 168 -26.17 -10.11 22.39
CA ARG A 168 -26.03 -8.65 22.29
C ARG A 168 -25.60 -8.25 20.88
N ARG A 169 -24.56 -8.88 20.35
CA ARG A 169 -24.08 -8.63 18.98
C ARG A 169 -25.16 -8.88 17.94
N VAL A 170 -25.84 -10.04 17.99
CA VAL A 170 -26.92 -10.37 17.05
C VAL A 170 -28.09 -9.38 17.19
N CYS A 171 -28.39 -8.92 18.41
CA CYS A 171 -29.41 -7.91 18.64
C CYS A 171 -29.02 -6.54 18.06
N ASP A 172 -27.76 -6.16 18.13
CA ASP A 172 -27.25 -4.89 17.58
C ASP A 172 -27.25 -4.93 16.05
N GLU A 173 -26.78 -6.02 15.44
CA GLU A 173 -26.84 -6.26 13.99
C GLU A 173 -28.29 -6.21 13.48
N LEU A 174 -29.22 -6.91 14.16
CA LEU A 174 -30.65 -6.86 13.81
C LEU A 174 -31.26 -5.46 14.02
N THR A 175 -30.78 -4.70 15.01
CA THR A 175 -31.25 -3.33 15.26
C THR A 175 -30.84 -2.39 14.13
N GLN A 176 -29.60 -2.47 13.68
CA GLN A 176 -29.11 -1.72 12.51
C GLN A 176 -29.87 -2.13 11.24
N GLU A 177 -30.12 -3.43 11.04
CA GLU A 177 -30.89 -3.92 9.91
C GLU A 177 -32.33 -3.38 9.93
N ILE A 178 -33.00 -3.39 11.09
CA ILE A 178 -34.34 -2.82 11.26
C ILE A 178 -34.35 -1.33 10.95
N GLN A 179 -33.37 -0.56 11.44
CA GLN A 179 -33.26 0.86 11.16
C GLN A 179 -33.13 1.11 9.65
N HIS A 180 -32.24 0.39 8.96
CA HIS A 180 -32.10 0.49 7.51
C HIS A 180 -33.39 0.09 6.77
N PHE A 181 -34.10 -0.93 7.26
CA PHE A 181 -35.41 -1.33 6.72
C PHE A 181 -36.45 -0.22 6.87
N GLN A 182 -36.50 0.45 8.03
CA GLN A 182 -37.42 1.56 8.31
C GLN A 182 -37.12 2.77 7.44
N GLU A 183 -35.86 3.20 7.38
CA GLU A 183 -35.42 4.32 6.52
C GLU A 183 -35.78 4.06 5.05
N ARG A 184 -35.54 2.84 4.57
CA ARG A 184 -35.90 2.47 3.19
C ARG A 184 -37.42 2.40 3.00
N LEU A 185 -38.18 1.90 3.97
CA LEU A 185 -39.63 1.85 3.90
C LEU A 185 -40.23 3.27 3.81
N GLU A 186 -39.77 4.19 4.65
CA GLU A 186 -40.18 5.61 4.61
C GLU A 186 -39.86 6.23 3.25
N ALA A 187 -38.65 5.98 2.71
CA ALA A 187 -38.27 6.46 1.40
C ALA A 187 -39.18 5.90 0.29
N VAL A 188 -39.49 4.61 0.29
CA VAL A 188 -40.38 3.97 -0.70
C VAL A 188 -41.81 4.47 -0.56
N GLN A 189 -42.32 4.65 0.66
CA GLN A 189 -43.67 5.20 0.91
C GLN A 189 -43.80 6.63 0.40
N LYS A 190 -42.72 7.42 0.43
CA LYS A 190 -42.68 8.76 -0.16
C LYS A 190 -42.55 8.73 -1.69
N LEU A 191 -41.74 7.81 -2.22
CA LEU A 191 -41.49 7.67 -3.67
C LEU A 191 -42.69 7.13 -4.43
N LEU A 192 -43.43 6.16 -3.87
CA LEU A 192 -44.53 5.48 -4.54
C LEU A 192 -45.63 6.42 -5.09
N PRO A 193 -46.21 7.36 -4.29
CA PRO A 193 -47.20 8.30 -4.82
C PRO A 193 -46.61 9.25 -5.87
N GLN A 194 -45.35 9.65 -5.73
CA GLN A 194 -44.65 10.50 -6.71
C GLN A 194 -44.46 9.76 -8.04
N ALA A 195 -44.03 8.50 -8.00
CA ALA A 195 -43.87 7.66 -9.18
C ALA A 195 -45.22 7.41 -9.87
N ARG A 196 -46.29 7.12 -9.12
CA ARG A 196 -47.66 6.94 -9.66
C ARG A 196 -48.19 8.20 -10.32
N ASN A 197 -48.00 9.36 -9.70
CA ASN A 197 -48.53 10.64 -10.18
C ASN A 197 -47.63 11.34 -11.20
N CYS A 198 -46.41 10.83 -11.43
CA CYS A 198 -45.49 11.38 -12.42
C CYS A 198 -46.15 11.44 -13.80
N THR A 199 -46.28 12.64 -14.35
CA THR A 199 -46.70 12.84 -15.73
C THR A 199 -45.57 12.41 -16.66
N ILE A 200 -45.93 11.75 -17.76
CA ILE A 200 -44.97 11.36 -18.79
C ILE A 200 -45.14 12.35 -19.94
N ASP A 201 -44.25 13.35 -20.00
CA ASP A 201 -44.13 14.26 -21.15
C ASP A 201 -42.72 14.13 -21.73
N LEU A 202 -42.66 13.80 -23.02
CA LEU A 202 -41.42 13.71 -23.78
C LEU A 202 -40.60 15.00 -23.71
N LYS A 203 -41.29 16.15 -23.79
CA LYS A 203 -40.61 17.44 -23.79
C LYS A 203 -39.95 17.70 -22.44
N GLU A 204 -40.65 17.38 -21.35
CA GLU A 204 -40.13 17.47 -19.99
C GLU A 204 -38.91 16.55 -19.77
N VAL A 205 -38.97 15.31 -20.26
CA VAL A 205 -37.82 14.38 -20.21
C VAL A 205 -36.59 15.01 -20.89
N LEU A 206 -36.76 15.55 -22.10
CA LEU A 206 -35.66 16.13 -22.87
C LEU A 206 -35.15 17.48 -22.30
N GLU A 207 -35.97 18.18 -21.51
CA GLU A 207 -35.55 19.39 -20.78
C GLU A 207 -34.68 19.06 -19.55
N HIS A 208 -34.83 17.87 -18.97
CA HIS A 208 -34.13 17.46 -17.75
C HIS A 208 -33.08 16.36 -17.91
N LEU A 209 -33.03 15.67 -19.05
CA LEU A 209 -32.03 14.67 -19.38
C LEU A 209 -31.20 15.14 -20.57
N VAL A 210 -29.89 14.89 -20.54
CA VAL A 210 -29.03 15.03 -21.71
C VAL A 210 -28.18 13.78 -21.93
N VAL A 211 -28.13 13.34 -23.18
CA VAL A 211 -27.27 12.25 -23.66
C VAL A 211 -26.19 12.87 -24.55
N PHE A 212 -24.93 12.54 -24.27
CA PHE A 212 -23.78 13.09 -24.99
C PHE A 212 -22.74 12.01 -25.31
N ALA A 213 -22.13 12.12 -26.49
CA ALA A 213 -20.99 11.31 -26.88
C ALA A 213 -19.72 11.87 -26.26
N ARG A 214 -18.82 10.99 -25.80
CA ARG A 214 -17.52 11.35 -25.21
C ARG A 214 -16.36 10.81 -26.06
N GLY A 215 -15.14 11.26 -25.76
CA GLY A 215 -13.93 10.69 -26.36
C GLY A 215 -13.92 10.74 -27.90
N GLY A 216 -13.47 9.67 -28.55
CA GLY A 216 -13.43 9.58 -30.02
C GLY A 216 -14.81 9.72 -30.67
N TYR A 217 -15.87 9.21 -30.01
CA TYR A 217 -17.23 9.35 -30.50
C TYR A 217 -17.73 10.81 -30.41
N GLY A 218 -17.44 11.49 -29.30
CA GLY A 218 -17.72 12.91 -29.10
C GLY A 218 -17.06 13.78 -30.16
N ARG A 219 -15.80 13.47 -30.51
CA ARG A 219 -15.04 14.16 -31.54
C ARG A 219 -15.40 13.84 -32.98
N ALA A 220 -16.35 12.93 -33.21
CA ALA A 220 -16.68 12.40 -34.52
C ALA A 220 -15.47 11.73 -35.23
N GLU A 221 -14.61 11.10 -34.43
CA GLU A 221 -13.41 10.38 -34.83
C GLU A 221 -13.57 8.88 -34.56
N LEU A 222 -14.81 8.37 -34.68
CA LEU A 222 -15.18 7.02 -34.31
C LEU A 222 -14.69 5.99 -35.34
N SER A 223 -13.52 5.40 -35.08
CA SER A 223 -12.97 4.31 -35.89
C SER A 223 -13.59 2.95 -35.55
N PHE A 224 -13.40 1.95 -36.41
CA PHE A 224 -13.83 0.57 -36.12
C PHE A 224 -13.16 -0.05 -34.88
N ALA A 225 -11.93 0.38 -34.57
CA ALA A 225 -11.19 0.02 -33.36
C ALA A 225 -11.44 0.95 -32.14
N SER A 226 -12.54 1.70 -32.11
CA SER A 226 -12.85 2.65 -31.02
C SER A 226 -14.00 2.18 -30.15
N ASP A 227 -13.87 2.44 -28.85
CA ASP A 227 -14.95 2.31 -27.89
C ASP A 227 -16.06 3.33 -28.19
N ARG A 228 -17.30 2.97 -27.84
CA ARG A 228 -18.49 3.82 -28.02
C ARG A 228 -18.83 4.49 -26.70
N ASP A 229 -18.14 5.58 -26.40
CA ASP A 229 -18.29 6.27 -25.11
C ASP A 229 -19.55 7.16 -25.04
N LEU A 230 -20.43 6.87 -24.09
CA LEU A 230 -21.65 7.65 -23.81
C LEU A 230 -21.59 8.34 -22.45
N GLY A 231 -22.37 9.40 -22.31
CA GLY A 231 -22.57 10.14 -21.08
C GLY A 231 -24.02 10.56 -20.93
N TYR A 232 -24.53 10.47 -19.70
CA TYR A 232 -25.87 10.86 -19.31
C TYR A 232 -25.79 11.87 -18.18
N CYS A 233 -26.59 12.93 -18.24
CA CYS A 233 -26.73 13.85 -17.13
C CYS A 233 -28.19 14.21 -16.87
N LEU A 234 -28.60 14.15 -15.61
CA LEU A 234 -29.96 14.39 -15.15
C LEU A 234 -30.03 15.65 -14.25
N ASP A 235 -31.02 16.52 -14.48
CA ASP A 235 -31.30 17.68 -13.63
C ASP A 235 -32.22 17.32 -12.44
N THR A 236 -31.62 16.69 -11.44
CA THR A 236 -32.25 16.28 -10.17
C THR A 236 -32.82 17.44 -9.34
N ARG A 237 -32.33 18.67 -9.52
CA ARG A 237 -32.73 19.85 -8.72
C ARG A 237 -34.15 20.32 -9.00
N ARG A 238 -34.65 20.02 -10.19
CA ARG A 238 -35.95 20.50 -10.70
C ARG A 238 -37.00 19.39 -10.78
N LEU A 239 -36.63 18.16 -10.42
CA LEU A 239 -37.48 16.98 -10.52
C LEU A 239 -37.86 16.45 -9.14
N GLU A 240 -39.07 15.89 -9.04
CA GLU A 240 -39.44 15.07 -7.89
C GLU A 240 -38.70 13.73 -7.91
N ALA A 241 -38.50 13.12 -6.74
CA ALA A 241 -37.73 11.89 -6.62
C ALA A 241 -38.33 10.70 -7.39
N GLY A 242 -39.67 10.67 -7.56
CA GLY A 242 -40.34 9.72 -8.44
C GLY A 242 -39.96 9.89 -9.92
N ALA A 243 -39.92 11.12 -10.42
CA ALA A 243 -39.50 11.42 -11.79
C ALA A 243 -38.01 11.10 -12.01
N VAL A 244 -37.15 11.42 -11.04
CA VAL A 244 -35.73 11.03 -11.07
C VAL A 244 -35.57 9.53 -11.25
N LYS A 245 -36.31 8.72 -10.48
CA LYS A 245 -36.27 7.24 -10.60
C LYS A 245 -36.77 6.75 -11.94
N LEU A 246 -37.85 7.34 -12.46
CA LEU A 246 -38.36 7.01 -13.79
C LEU A 246 -37.32 7.34 -14.89
N TYR A 247 -36.68 8.51 -14.83
CA TYR A 247 -35.72 8.93 -15.85
C TYR A 247 -34.42 8.12 -15.77
N GLN A 248 -34.04 7.64 -14.58
CA GLN A 248 -32.98 6.64 -14.43
C GLN A 248 -33.31 5.33 -15.17
N GLN A 249 -34.57 4.88 -15.18
CA GLN A 249 -34.98 3.70 -15.95
C GLN A 249 -34.91 3.92 -17.46
N ILE A 250 -35.11 5.15 -17.95
CA ILE A 250 -34.90 5.48 -19.39
C ILE A 250 -33.46 5.22 -19.78
N VAL A 251 -32.49 5.70 -18.97
CA VAL A 251 -31.06 5.49 -19.22
C VAL A 251 -30.73 4.00 -19.23
N VAL A 252 -31.22 3.26 -18.22
CA VAL A 252 -31.04 1.80 -18.15
C VAL A 252 -31.62 1.11 -19.38
N ARG A 253 -32.81 1.49 -19.83
CA ARG A 253 -33.47 0.89 -21.00
C ARG A 253 -32.73 1.17 -22.30
N ILE A 254 -32.21 2.40 -22.50
CA ILE A 254 -31.39 2.73 -23.68
C ILE A 254 -30.16 1.81 -23.72
N GLU A 255 -29.42 1.70 -22.61
CA GLU A 255 -28.22 0.85 -22.53
C GLU A 255 -28.54 -0.63 -22.74
N GLN A 256 -29.64 -1.12 -22.17
CA GLN A 256 -30.12 -2.49 -22.39
C GLN A 256 -30.38 -2.76 -23.87
N LEU A 257 -31.16 -1.91 -24.54
CA LEU A 257 -31.50 -2.10 -25.95
C LEU A 257 -30.27 -2.04 -26.87
N LEU A 258 -29.36 -1.09 -26.65
CA LEU A 258 -28.11 -1.01 -27.40
C LEU A 258 -27.26 -2.27 -27.22
N ASN A 259 -27.09 -2.72 -25.97
CA ASN A 259 -26.32 -3.92 -25.67
C ASN A 259 -26.93 -5.17 -26.33
N ARG A 260 -28.25 -5.34 -26.22
CA ARG A 260 -28.98 -6.47 -26.84
C ARG A 260 -28.81 -6.47 -28.36
N ALA A 261 -28.77 -5.30 -28.99
CA ALA A 261 -28.50 -5.15 -30.43
C ALA A 261 -27.02 -5.37 -30.81
N GLY A 262 -26.13 -5.75 -29.88
CA GLY A 262 -24.70 -5.97 -30.12
C GLY A 262 -23.87 -4.68 -30.13
N ILE A 263 -24.43 -3.57 -29.67
CA ILE A 263 -23.79 -2.26 -29.62
C ILE A 263 -23.37 -1.98 -28.19
N GLU A 264 -22.20 -2.49 -27.82
CA GLU A 264 -21.61 -2.26 -26.50
C GLU A 264 -21.14 -0.80 -26.36
N THR A 265 -21.52 -0.16 -25.25
CA THR A 265 -21.15 1.23 -24.94
C THR A 265 -20.39 1.31 -23.61
N ALA A 266 -19.53 2.32 -23.49
CA ALA A 266 -18.88 2.68 -22.23
C ALA A 266 -19.53 3.95 -21.69
N HIS A 267 -20.56 3.80 -20.85
CA HIS A 267 -21.35 4.94 -20.36
C HIS A 267 -20.87 5.50 -19.02
N GLN A 268 -21.16 6.79 -18.79
CA GLN A 268 -21.03 7.45 -17.49
C GLN A 268 -22.33 8.20 -17.17
N TYR A 269 -22.77 8.14 -15.91
CA TYR A 269 -23.97 8.81 -15.43
C TYR A 269 -23.61 9.90 -14.43
N PHE A 270 -24.26 11.05 -14.55
CA PHE A 270 -24.06 12.22 -13.69
C PHE A 270 -25.39 12.82 -13.24
N GLU A 271 -25.44 13.26 -11.99
CA GLU A 271 -26.51 14.12 -11.49
C GLU A 271 -25.98 15.55 -11.36
N ILE A 272 -26.76 16.54 -11.80
CA ILE A 272 -26.24 17.91 -11.93
C ILE A 272 -25.92 18.59 -10.60
N ASP A 273 -26.39 18.07 -9.48
CA ASP A 273 -26.10 18.54 -8.11
C ASP A 273 -25.08 17.67 -7.37
N GLU A 274 -24.56 16.61 -8.01
CA GLU A 274 -23.56 15.74 -7.40
C GLU A 274 -22.27 16.49 -7.07
N ASP A 275 -21.53 16.03 -6.05
CA ASP A 275 -20.21 16.59 -5.73
C ASP A 275 -19.12 16.06 -6.68
N LEU A 276 -18.66 16.93 -7.57
CA LEU A 276 -17.59 16.66 -8.54
C LEU A 276 -16.18 16.82 -7.95
N SER A 277 -16.04 17.17 -6.66
CA SER A 277 -14.74 17.38 -6.01
C SER A 277 -13.81 16.17 -6.10
N ARG A 278 -14.37 14.94 -6.12
CA ARG A 278 -13.65 13.68 -6.33
C ARG A 278 -12.82 13.63 -7.62
N PHE A 279 -13.19 14.40 -8.64
CA PHE A 279 -12.44 14.48 -9.90
C PHE A 279 -11.17 15.35 -9.81
N ARG A 280 -10.95 16.06 -8.70
CA ARG A 280 -9.71 16.83 -8.44
C ARG A 280 -8.51 15.94 -8.17
N GLU A 281 -8.74 14.70 -7.75
CA GLU A 281 -7.67 13.78 -7.40
C GLU A 281 -6.88 13.35 -8.65
N PRO A 282 -5.54 13.22 -8.55
CA PRO A 282 -4.69 12.88 -9.70
C PRO A 282 -5.14 11.65 -10.51
N GLY A 283 -5.71 10.64 -9.83
CA GLY A 283 -6.19 9.42 -10.47
C GLY A 283 -7.40 9.63 -11.40
N SER A 284 -8.21 10.66 -11.15
CA SER A 284 -9.46 10.92 -11.87
C SER A 284 -9.35 12.04 -12.91
N LEU A 285 -8.22 12.74 -12.96
CA LEU A 285 -7.97 13.86 -13.90
C LEU A 285 -8.09 13.45 -15.38
N HIS A 286 -7.90 12.17 -15.69
CA HIS A 286 -7.97 11.65 -17.06
C HIS A 286 -9.41 11.65 -17.62
N THR A 287 -10.44 11.69 -16.76
CA THR A 287 -11.85 11.68 -17.17
C THR A 287 -12.36 13.06 -17.59
N ILE A 288 -11.83 14.14 -16.99
CA ILE A 288 -12.34 15.50 -17.20
C ILE A 288 -12.31 15.92 -18.69
N PRO A 289 -11.22 15.69 -19.45
CA PRO A 289 -11.17 16.13 -20.85
C PRO A 289 -12.26 15.52 -21.73
N SER A 290 -12.58 14.24 -21.54
CA SER A 290 -13.59 13.56 -22.36
C SER A 290 -15.02 14.07 -22.11
N ILE A 291 -15.29 14.62 -20.92
CA ILE A 291 -16.54 15.31 -20.60
C ILE A 291 -16.56 16.72 -21.19
N LEU A 292 -15.47 17.47 -21.07
CA LEU A 292 -15.40 18.84 -21.57
C LEU A 292 -15.49 18.92 -23.10
N GLU A 293 -14.88 17.97 -23.81
CA GLU A 293 -14.95 17.85 -25.27
C GLU A 293 -16.20 17.12 -25.79
N SER A 294 -17.14 16.75 -24.92
CA SER A 294 -18.31 15.96 -25.33
C SER A 294 -19.22 16.66 -26.35
N ARG A 295 -19.96 15.86 -27.12
CA ARG A 295 -20.95 16.33 -28.10
C ARG A 295 -22.34 15.88 -27.69
N VAL A 296 -23.27 16.83 -27.57
CA VAL A 296 -24.68 16.54 -27.27
C VAL A 296 -25.29 15.75 -28.42
N LEU A 297 -25.96 14.64 -28.09
CA LEU A 297 -26.70 13.80 -29.04
C LEU A 297 -28.21 14.05 -28.89
N LEU A 298 -28.71 14.08 -27.65
CA LEU A 298 -30.13 14.20 -27.33
C LEU A 298 -30.33 14.99 -26.02
N GLY A 299 -31.43 15.74 -25.91
CA GLY A 299 -31.82 16.42 -24.67
C GLY A 299 -31.25 17.83 -24.53
N SER A 300 -31.22 18.37 -23.30
CA SER A 300 -30.93 19.79 -23.04
C SER A 300 -29.45 20.18 -23.28
N PRO A 301 -29.16 21.07 -24.26
CA PRO A 301 -27.82 21.62 -24.46
C PRO A 301 -27.35 22.50 -23.28
N GLU A 302 -28.29 23.19 -22.61
CA GLU A 302 -28.01 24.03 -21.44
C GLU A 302 -27.51 23.18 -20.27
N LEU A 303 -28.11 22.00 -20.05
CA LEU A 303 -27.68 21.06 -19.03
C LEU A 303 -26.27 20.54 -19.29
N ALA A 304 -25.95 20.18 -20.54
CA ALA A 304 -24.58 19.80 -20.91
C ALA A 304 -23.58 20.95 -20.72
N ALA A 305 -23.95 22.19 -21.09
CA ALA A 305 -23.10 23.35 -20.88
C ALA A 305 -22.84 23.63 -19.39
N GLU A 306 -23.87 23.45 -18.54
CA GLU A 306 -23.73 23.56 -17.09
C GLU A 306 -22.80 22.47 -16.53
N LEU A 307 -23.00 21.21 -16.94
CA LEU A 307 -22.14 20.10 -16.53
C LEU A 307 -20.67 20.39 -16.89
N LYS A 308 -20.40 20.80 -18.13
CA LYS A 308 -19.06 21.18 -18.59
C LYS A 308 -18.48 22.31 -17.75
N ARG A 309 -19.29 23.34 -17.42
CA ARG A 309 -18.85 24.45 -16.57
C ARG A 309 -18.45 23.97 -15.17
N ARG A 310 -19.25 23.10 -14.54
CA ARG A 310 -18.92 22.53 -13.23
C ARG A 310 -17.63 21.69 -13.29
N PHE A 311 -17.46 20.87 -14.34
CA PHE A 311 -16.23 20.11 -14.57
C PHE A 311 -15.00 21.01 -14.77
N PHE A 312 -15.14 22.10 -15.51
CA PHE A 312 -14.06 23.08 -15.70
C PHE A 312 -13.70 23.80 -14.39
N GLN A 313 -14.68 24.11 -13.55
CA GLN A 313 -14.45 24.73 -12.23
C GLN A 313 -13.71 23.81 -11.26
N VAL A 314 -13.89 22.50 -11.36
CA VAL A 314 -13.15 21.54 -10.52
C VAL A 314 -11.80 21.16 -11.10
N LEU A 315 -11.51 21.42 -12.38
CA LEU A 315 -10.25 21.07 -13.03
C LEU A 315 -9.08 21.84 -12.38
N PRO A 316 -8.17 21.17 -11.65
CA PRO A 316 -6.99 21.83 -11.12
C PRO A 316 -5.98 21.99 -12.27
N TYR A 317 -5.90 23.19 -12.86
CA TYR A 317 -5.12 23.42 -14.09
C TYR A 317 -3.67 22.94 -13.98
N GLU A 318 -2.96 23.28 -12.90
CA GLU A 318 -1.55 22.92 -12.77
C GLU A 318 -1.31 21.43 -12.60
N PRO A 319 -1.95 20.74 -11.61
CA PRO A 319 -1.80 19.30 -11.48
C PRO A 319 -2.23 18.56 -12.75
N TYR A 320 -3.27 19.05 -13.43
CA TYR A 320 -3.71 18.52 -14.71
C TYR A 320 -2.63 18.62 -15.79
N VAL A 321 -2.04 19.80 -16.00
CA VAL A 321 -0.99 19.98 -17.02
C VAL A 321 0.25 19.16 -16.70
N LEU A 322 0.69 19.13 -15.43
CA LEU A 322 1.85 18.34 -15.01
C LEU A 322 1.63 16.84 -15.22
N SER A 323 0.45 16.33 -14.86
CA SER A 323 0.04 14.94 -15.09
C SER A 323 0.03 14.59 -16.58
N LYS A 324 -0.50 15.48 -17.43
CA LYS A 324 -0.49 15.29 -18.88
C LYS A 324 0.91 15.32 -19.49
N ILE A 325 1.81 16.16 -18.98
CA ILE A 325 3.21 16.16 -19.41
C ILE A 325 3.91 14.85 -19.04
N GLU A 326 3.65 14.32 -17.85
CA GLU A 326 4.13 13.00 -17.44
C GLU A 326 3.60 11.89 -18.34
N GLU A 327 2.29 11.88 -18.63
CA GLU A 327 1.69 10.94 -19.58
C GLU A 327 2.35 11.03 -20.96
N TYR A 328 2.71 12.24 -21.41
CA TYR A 328 3.40 12.45 -22.69
C TYR A 328 4.81 11.87 -22.70
N HIS A 329 5.59 12.09 -21.63
CA HIS A 329 6.98 11.63 -21.54
C HIS A 329 7.12 10.14 -21.19
N GLY A 330 6.15 9.56 -20.50
CA GLY A 330 6.15 8.15 -20.10
C GLY A 330 5.77 7.17 -21.20
N ARG A 331 5.41 7.65 -22.40
CA ARG A 331 5.02 6.79 -23.51
C ARG A 331 6.20 6.04 -24.11
N ARG A 332 5.91 4.83 -24.57
CA ARG A 332 6.87 3.95 -25.23
C ARG A 332 7.23 4.50 -26.60
N GLU A 333 8.52 4.57 -26.89
CA GLU A 333 9.02 4.77 -28.26
C GLU A 333 8.72 3.51 -29.08
N PRO A 334 8.07 3.62 -30.25
CA PRO A 334 7.74 2.46 -31.06
C PRO A 334 9.01 1.81 -31.63
N SER A 335 8.98 0.49 -31.80
CA SER A 335 9.98 -0.23 -32.60
C SER A 335 9.71 0.01 -34.08
N LEU A 336 10.73 -0.14 -34.93
CA LEU A 336 10.59 0.08 -36.38
C LEU A 336 9.54 -0.83 -37.04
N ASN A 337 9.34 -2.04 -36.54
CA ASN A 337 8.40 -3.02 -37.09
C ASN A 337 7.15 -3.24 -36.21
N LEU A 338 7.00 -2.47 -35.13
CA LEU A 338 5.89 -2.65 -34.21
C LEU A 338 5.51 -1.34 -33.52
N MET A 339 4.30 -0.86 -33.81
CA MET A 339 3.76 0.37 -33.22
C MET A 339 2.29 0.22 -32.85
N ASN A 340 1.94 0.70 -31.66
CA ASN A 340 0.56 1.02 -31.31
C ASN A 340 0.19 2.41 -31.85
N ILE A 341 -0.73 2.48 -32.82
CA ILE A 341 -1.16 3.70 -33.52
C ILE A 341 -1.71 4.75 -32.54
N LYS A 342 -2.33 4.30 -31.45
CA LYS A 342 -2.95 5.17 -30.45
C LYS A 342 -1.92 5.58 -29.40
N GLU A 343 -1.34 4.62 -28.68
CA GLU A 343 -0.66 4.85 -27.41
C GLU A 343 0.85 5.12 -27.50
N ASP A 344 1.55 4.64 -28.54
CA ASP A 344 3.01 4.83 -28.64
C ASP A 344 3.39 6.28 -28.98
N HIS A 345 4.65 6.64 -28.74
CA HIS A 345 5.15 7.96 -29.06
C HIS A 345 5.10 8.21 -30.58
N GLY A 346 4.50 9.34 -30.96
CA GLY A 346 4.19 9.66 -32.36
C GLY A 346 2.85 9.12 -32.85
N GLY A 347 2.09 8.38 -32.04
CA GLY A 347 0.69 8.00 -32.27
C GLY A 347 -0.34 9.10 -31.96
N LEU A 348 -1.64 8.80 -32.08
CA LEU A 348 -2.73 9.77 -31.86
C LEU A 348 -2.68 10.44 -30.48
N ARG A 349 -2.39 9.66 -29.44
CA ARG A 349 -2.39 10.13 -28.04
C ARG A 349 -1.28 11.18 -27.86
N THR A 350 -0.19 11.09 -28.64
CA THR A 350 0.95 12.04 -28.63
C THR A 350 0.51 13.44 -29.06
N LEU A 351 -0.45 13.54 -29.97
CA LEU A 351 -1.06 14.81 -30.36
C LEU A 351 -2.18 15.24 -29.40
N GLN A 352 -3.03 14.30 -28.96
CA GLN A 352 -4.18 14.59 -28.10
C GLN A 352 -3.80 15.24 -26.77
N ILE A 353 -2.68 14.85 -26.14
CA ILE A 353 -2.20 15.51 -24.92
C ILE A 353 -1.97 17.02 -25.11
N PRO A 354 -1.10 17.47 -26.04
CA PRO A 354 -0.90 18.89 -26.31
C PRO A 354 -2.21 19.62 -26.63
N LEU A 355 -3.12 18.96 -27.35
CA LEU A 355 -4.46 19.49 -27.64
C LEU A 355 -5.28 19.70 -26.37
N TRP A 356 -5.35 18.73 -25.47
CA TRP A 356 -6.08 18.92 -24.22
C TRP A 356 -5.45 19.96 -23.29
N ILE A 357 -4.12 20.02 -23.24
CA ILE A 357 -3.42 21.11 -22.52
C ILE A 357 -3.75 22.47 -23.16
N THR A 358 -3.83 22.54 -24.50
CA THR A 358 -4.26 23.74 -25.23
C THR A 358 -5.66 24.16 -24.78
N ALA A 359 -6.61 23.22 -24.79
CA ALA A 359 -7.99 23.47 -24.40
C ALA A 359 -8.10 23.99 -22.96
N ALA A 360 -7.42 23.33 -22.02
CA ALA A 360 -7.35 23.78 -20.63
C ALA A 360 -6.70 25.17 -20.47
N THR A 361 -5.65 25.46 -21.27
CA THR A 361 -4.91 26.72 -21.20
C THR A 361 -5.73 27.91 -21.66
N PHE A 362 -6.59 27.70 -22.66
CA PHE A 362 -7.46 28.75 -23.19
C PHE A 362 -8.87 28.72 -22.62
N GLY A 363 -9.22 27.71 -21.82
CA GLY A 363 -10.58 27.52 -21.29
C GLY A 363 -11.60 27.17 -22.39
N GLU A 364 -11.14 26.64 -23.53
CA GLU A 364 -11.94 26.35 -24.71
C GLU A 364 -11.82 24.86 -25.03
N PHE A 365 -12.91 24.10 -24.89
CA PHE A 365 -12.96 22.66 -25.20
C PHE A 365 -13.93 22.41 -26.37
N PRO A 366 -13.52 22.67 -27.62
CA PRO A 366 -14.31 22.32 -28.79
C PRO A 366 -14.57 20.82 -28.83
N SER A 367 -15.74 20.43 -29.32
CA SER A 367 -16.05 19.01 -29.45
C SER A 367 -15.31 18.35 -30.61
N GLN A 368 -14.73 19.08 -31.57
CA GLN A 368 -14.03 18.49 -32.71
C GLN A 368 -12.58 18.93 -32.78
N THR A 369 -11.68 18.02 -33.18
CA THR A 369 -10.24 18.29 -33.29
C THR A 369 -9.95 19.41 -34.30
N ALA A 370 -10.73 19.50 -35.38
CA ALA A 370 -10.59 20.54 -36.40
C ALA A 370 -10.71 21.95 -35.80
N ASP A 371 -11.67 22.18 -34.90
CA ASP A 371 -11.89 23.47 -34.25
C ASP A 371 -10.71 23.84 -33.34
N LEU A 372 -10.12 22.86 -32.66
CA LEU A 372 -8.96 23.06 -31.80
C LEU A 372 -7.68 23.33 -32.61
N LEU A 373 -7.53 22.72 -33.79
CA LEU A 373 -6.46 23.06 -34.73
C LEU A 373 -6.63 24.49 -35.27
N ALA A 374 -7.85 24.92 -35.57
CA ALA A 374 -8.13 26.30 -35.96
C ALA A 374 -7.73 27.28 -34.85
N LEU A 375 -8.06 26.97 -33.59
CA LEU A 375 -7.63 27.75 -32.42
C LEU A 375 -6.10 27.85 -32.33
N LEU A 376 -5.38 26.74 -32.50
CA LEU A 376 -3.92 26.72 -32.48
C LEU A 376 -3.29 27.60 -33.57
N ILE A 377 -3.89 27.63 -34.77
CA ILE A 377 -3.43 28.48 -35.87
C ILE A 377 -3.71 29.94 -35.56
N GLN A 378 -4.92 30.26 -35.09
CA GLN A 378 -5.30 31.63 -34.71
C GLN A 378 -4.40 32.19 -33.61
N ARG A 379 -4.06 31.38 -32.60
CA ARG A 379 -3.14 31.75 -31.52
C ARG A 379 -1.65 31.74 -31.94
N ARG A 380 -1.36 31.54 -33.24
CA ARG A 380 0.00 31.46 -33.84
C ARG A 380 0.89 30.39 -33.19
N ILE A 381 0.28 29.37 -32.60
CA ILE A 381 1.00 28.20 -32.08
C ILE A 381 1.41 27.31 -33.24
N LEU A 382 0.51 27.10 -34.21
CA LEU A 382 0.80 26.45 -35.48
C LEU A 382 0.68 27.45 -36.65
N THR A 383 1.39 27.16 -37.75
CA THR A 383 1.08 27.78 -39.05
C THR A 383 0.02 26.95 -39.78
N PRO A 384 -0.70 27.51 -40.77
CA PRO A 384 -1.64 26.73 -41.59
C PRO A 384 -1.00 25.50 -42.24
N ARG A 385 0.26 25.61 -42.71
CA ARG A 385 1.01 24.48 -43.27
C ARG A 385 1.32 23.39 -42.25
N GLN A 386 1.59 23.77 -41.00
CA GLN A 386 1.76 22.80 -39.92
C GLN A 386 0.44 22.13 -39.55
N GLY A 387 -0.66 22.90 -39.50
CA GLY A 387 -2.01 22.34 -39.34
C GLY A 387 -2.34 21.30 -40.41
N LEU A 388 -2.04 21.59 -41.68
CA LEU A 388 -2.23 20.63 -42.77
C LEU A 388 -1.41 19.34 -42.60
N LYS A 389 -0.16 19.42 -42.12
CA LYS A 389 0.65 18.22 -41.82
C LYS A 389 0.04 17.36 -40.72
N VAL A 390 -0.55 17.99 -39.69
CA VAL A 390 -1.28 17.27 -38.63
C VAL A 390 -2.50 16.56 -39.23
N CYS A 391 -3.26 17.27 -40.05
CA CYS A 391 -4.40 16.73 -40.79
C CYS A 391 -4.02 15.50 -41.63
N GLN A 392 -2.93 15.56 -42.40
CA GLN A 392 -2.43 14.42 -43.17
C GLN A 392 -2.08 13.21 -42.29
N ALA A 393 -1.45 13.46 -41.13
CA ALA A 393 -1.10 12.38 -40.20
C ALA A 393 -2.32 11.76 -39.52
N LEU A 394 -3.29 12.60 -39.12
CA LEU A 394 -4.55 12.14 -38.54
C LEU A 394 -5.36 11.31 -39.55
N GLU A 395 -5.43 11.76 -40.81
CA GLU A 395 -6.09 11.02 -41.89
C GLU A 395 -5.53 9.60 -41.99
N PHE A 396 -4.21 9.50 -42.15
CA PHE A 396 -3.56 8.21 -42.31
C PHE A 396 -3.65 7.32 -41.08
N PHE A 397 -3.57 7.88 -39.87
CA PHE A 397 -3.70 7.09 -38.65
C PHE A 397 -5.12 6.60 -38.42
N TYR A 398 -6.14 7.38 -38.76
CA TYR A 398 -7.51 6.91 -38.72
C TYR A 398 -7.79 5.87 -39.82
N ASP A 399 -7.16 6.00 -40.99
CA ASP A 399 -7.17 4.98 -42.03
C ASP A 399 -6.63 3.65 -41.51
N LEU A 400 -5.45 3.66 -40.90
CA LEU A 400 -4.84 2.49 -40.29
C LEU A 400 -5.64 1.95 -39.09
N ARG A 401 -6.28 2.80 -38.28
CA ARG A 401 -7.15 2.34 -37.18
C ARG A 401 -8.43 1.69 -37.69
N ASN A 402 -9.04 2.20 -38.76
CA ASN A 402 -10.17 1.54 -39.41
C ASN A 402 -9.72 0.21 -40.01
N PHE A 403 -8.63 0.22 -40.78
CA PHE A 403 -8.11 -0.98 -41.42
C PHE A 403 -7.75 -2.06 -40.40
N SER A 404 -7.00 -1.74 -39.35
CA SER A 404 -6.63 -2.69 -38.29
C SER A 404 -7.84 -3.15 -37.47
N GLY A 405 -8.84 -2.29 -37.25
CA GLY A 405 -10.09 -2.67 -36.56
C GLY A 405 -10.94 -3.66 -37.36
N ALA A 406 -10.87 -3.61 -38.70
CA ALA A 406 -11.57 -4.52 -39.60
C ALA A 406 -10.66 -5.60 -40.22
N ALA A 407 -9.42 -5.74 -39.75
CA ALA A 407 -8.40 -6.57 -40.39
C ALA A 407 -8.86 -8.03 -40.58
N GLN A 408 -9.62 -8.56 -39.62
CA GLN A 408 -10.14 -9.93 -39.75
C GLN A 408 -11.17 -10.12 -40.85
N SER A 409 -11.95 -9.09 -41.18
CA SER A 409 -12.88 -9.14 -42.31
C SER A 409 -12.16 -9.18 -43.66
N TYR A 410 -10.89 -8.79 -43.69
CA TYR A 410 -10.07 -8.77 -44.90
C TYR A 410 -9.17 -9.99 -45.04
N TYR A 411 -9.01 -10.81 -43.99
CA TYR A 411 -8.13 -11.96 -44.00
C TYR A 411 -8.75 -13.13 -44.78
N ASN A 412 -8.04 -13.61 -45.80
CA ASN A 412 -8.46 -14.71 -46.66
C ASN A 412 -7.25 -15.58 -47.08
N GLU A 413 -7.48 -16.62 -47.88
CA GLU A 413 -6.41 -17.54 -48.35
C GLU A 413 -5.25 -16.80 -49.05
N GLU A 414 -5.57 -15.73 -49.78
CA GLU A 414 -4.57 -14.87 -50.44
C GLU A 414 -3.71 -14.13 -49.41
N ALA A 415 -4.32 -13.58 -48.34
CA ALA A 415 -3.58 -12.97 -47.24
C ALA A 415 -2.66 -13.99 -46.57
N GLN A 416 -3.13 -15.20 -46.30
CA GLN A 416 -2.31 -16.27 -45.74
C GLN A 416 -1.13 -16.63 -46.66
N ALA A 417 -1.36 -16.73 -47.97
CA ALA A 417 -0.32 -17.01 -48.96
C ALA A 417 0.75 -15.90 -49.03
N SER A 418 0.39 -14.65 -48.70
CA SER A 418 1.34 -13.53 -48.60
C SER A 418 2.26 -13.59 -47.36
N GLY A 419 2.05 -14.56 -46.46
CA GLY A 419 2.77 -14.66 -45.19
C GLY A 419 2.17 -13.79 -44.07
N CYS A 420 0.93 -13.32 -44.24
CA CYS A 420 0.17 -12.69 -43.15
C CYS A 420 -0.30 -13.77 -42.17
N VAL A 421 -0.12 -13.51 -40.88
CA VAL A 421 -0.59 -14.40 -39.80
C VAL A 421 -1.79 -13.76 -39.12
N ASP A 422 -2.90 -14.48 -39.04
CA ASP A 422 -4.15 -14.01 -38.43
C ASP A 422 -4.00 -13.60 -36.96
N THR A 423 -3.26 -14.38 -36.16
CA THR A 423 -3.02 -14.12 -34.73
C THR A 423 -2.20 -12.86 -34.46
N ASP A 424 -1.51 -12.34 -35.48
CA ASP A 424 -0.76 -11.08 -35.42
C ASP A 424 -1.62 -9.86 -35.77
N LEU A 425 -2.79 -10.04 -36.38
CA LEU A 425 -3.70 -8.95 -36.73
C LEU A 425 -4.47 -8.47 -35.50
N LYS A 426 -3.98 -7.38 -34.90
CA LYS A 426 -4.57 -6.78 -33.70
C LYS A 426 -4.98 -5.34 -33.98
N ALA A 427 -6.16 -4.97 -33.49
CA ALA A 427 -6.66 -3.60 -33.60
C ALA A 427 -5.64 -2.61 -32.99
N ASN A 428 -5.43 -1.48 -33.67
CA ASN A 428 -4.47 -0.42 -33.31
C ASN A 428 -2.98 -0.81 -33.38
N ILE A 429 -2.61 -2.00 -33.86
CA ILE A 429 -1.21 -2.44 -33.95
C ILE A 429 -0.76 -2.50 -35.41
N ILE A 430 0.29 -1.76 -35.75
CA ILE A 430 1.03 -1.93 -37.01
C ILE A 430 2.16 -2.92 -36.75
N ASN A 431 2.20 -3.97 -37.56
CA ASN A 431 3.28 -4.94 -37.66
C ASN A 431 3.38 -5.45 -39.11
N ASP A 432 4.36 -6.30 -39.39
CA ASP A 432 4.59 -6.88 -40.72
C ASP A 432 3.33 -7.54 -41.32
N SER A 433 2.53 -8.24 -40.51
CA SER A 433 1.30 -8.91 -40.98
C SER A 433 0.25 -7.89 -41.39
N LEU A 434 0.02 -6.84 -40.59
CA LEU A 434 -0.92 -5.78 -40.95
C LEU A 434 -0.44 -5.01 -42.20
N GLU A 435 0.84 -4.70 -42.28
CA GLU A 435 1.42 -4.01 -43.45
C GLU A 435 1.21 -4.81 -44.74
N ARG A 436 1.52 -6.11 -44.73
CA ARG A 436 1.30 -6.99 -45.89
C ARG A 436 -0.16 -7.03 -46.28
N LEU A 437 -1.05 -7.19 -45.31
CA LEU A 437 -2.49 -7.20 -45.55
C LEU A 437 -2.97 -5.85 -46.11
N TYR A 438 -2.44 -4.75 -45.59
CA TYR A 438 -2.75 -3.40 -46.05
C TYR A 438 -2.34 -3.21 -47.51
N LEU A 439 -1.10 -3.54 -47.87
CA LEU A 439 -0.63 -3.45 -49.26
C LEU A 439 -1.39 -4.35 -50.22
N LEU A 440 -1.81 -5.53 -49.75
CA LEU A 440 -2.58 -6.49 -50.54
C LEU A 440 -4.00 -5.99 -50.82
N LYS A 441 -4.69 -5.49 -49.79
CA LYS A 441 -6.14 -5.18 -49.86
C LYS A 441 -6.42 -3.72 -50.16
N LYS A 442 -5.57 -2.81 -49.69
CA LYS A 442 -5.71 -1.37 -49.83
C LYS A 442 -4.54 -0.82 -50.65
N GLN A 443 -4.73 -0.74 -51.97
CA GLN A 443 -3.72 -0.34 -52.98
C GLN A 443 -3.38 1.17 -52.96
N ARG A 444 -3.30 1.78 -51.77
CA ARG A 444 -2.89 3.18 -51.57
C ARG A 444 -1.39 3.38 -51.84
N PHE A 445 -0.59 2.34 -51.59
CA PHE A 445 0.86 2.31 -51.84
C PHE A 445 1.21 1.08 -52.67
N ARG A 446 2.28 1.16 -53.47
CA ARG A 446 2.69 0.06 -54.36
C ARG A 446 3.73 -0.86 -53.73
N THR A 447 4.53 -0.34 -52.82
CA THR A 447 5.64 -1.06 -52.18
C THR A 447 5.66 -0.79 -50.68
N VAL A 448 6.28 -1.73 -49.95
CA VAL A 448 6.62 -1.59 -48.52
C VAL A 448 7.37 -0.28 -48.27
N ASP A 449 8.40 0.01 -49.08
CA ASP A 449 9.19 1.25 -48.96
C ASP A 449 8.34 2.53 -49.07
N GLU A 450 7.31 2.56 -49.93
CA GLU A 450 6.41 3.71 -50.04
C GLU A 450 5.54 3.87 -48.79
N PHE A 451 4.98 2.77 -48.29
CA PHE A 451 4.20 2.73 -47.05
C PHE A 451 5.05 3.17 -45.85
N ASP A 452 6.22 2.56 -45.66
CA ASP A 452 7.13 2.84 -44.56
C ASP A 452 7.57 4.30 -44.52
N ARG A 453 7.99 4.85 -45.68
CA ARG A 453 8.39 6.26 -45.77
C ARG A 453 7.25 7.19 -45.40
N PHE A 454 6.03 6.89 -45.85
CA PHE A 454 4.86 7.70 -45.56
C PHE A 454 4.48 7.60 -44.08
N TRP A 455 4.41 6.38 -43.54
CA TRP A 455 4.11 6.10 -42.14
C TRP A 455 5.10 6.77 -41.19
N LEU A 456 6.41 6.54 -41.38
CA LEU A 456 7.45 7.15 -40.56
C LEU A 456 7.44 8.68 -40.65
N GLN A 457 7.09 9.24 -41.82
CA GLN A 457 6.92 10.69 -41.96
C GLN A 457 5.72 11.22 -41.15
N MET A 458 4.61 10.48 -41.07
CA MET A 458 3.44 10.88 -40.27
C MET A 458 3.74 10.81 -38.77
N VAL A 459 4.39 9.73 -38.32
CA VAL A 459 4.90 9.58 -36.94
C VAL A 459 5.81 10.77 -36.59
N HIS A 460 6.78 11.07 -37.45
CA HIS A 460 7.71 12.17 -37.25
C HIS A 460 7.02 13.54 -37.20
N ASN A 461 6.04 13.79 -38.08
CA ASN A 461 5.25 15.02 -38.09
C ASN A 461 4.51 15.20 -36.76
N ILE A 462 3.83 14.15 -36.26
CA ILE A 462 3.14 14.22 -34.97
C ILE A 462 4.12 14.48 -33.83
N GLN A 463 5.27 13.80 -33.78
CA GLN A 463 6.28 14.01 -32.75
C GLN A 463 6.79 15.45 -32.72
N ILE A 464 7.21 15.99 -33.87
CA ILE A 464 7.75 17.36 -33.97
C ILE A 464 6.68 18.40 -33.62
N LEU A 465 5.48 18.27 -34.16
CA LEU A 465 4.43 19.27 -34.00
C LEU A 465 3.87 19.24 -32.58
N SER A 466 3.66 18.06 -32.00
CA SER A 466 3.25 17.91 -30.60
C SER A 466 4.27 18.52 -29.64
N ARG A 467 5.57 18.23 -29.85
CA ARG A 467 6.66 18.86 -29.09
C ARG A 467 6.68 20.38 -29.25
N THR A 468 6.40 20.88 -30.45
CA THR A 468 6.36 22.33 -30.74
C THR A 468 5.18 23.02 -30.05
N ILE A 469 4.00 22.40 -30.07
CA ILE A 469 2.80 22.90 -29.36
C ILE A 469 3.10 22.97 -27.87
N LEU A 470 3.55 21.86 -27.26
CA LEU A 470 3.91 21.83 -25.84
C LEU A 470 4.95 22.88 -25.49
N ARG A 471 6.01 23.01 -26.30
CA ARG A 471 7.04 24.03 -26.08
C ARG A 471 6.44 25.43 -25.98
N LYS A 472 5.63 25.82 -26.97
CA LYS A 472 5.01 27.16 -27.01
C LYS A 472 3.99 27.40 -25.89
N LEU A 473 3.28 26.37 -25.46
CA LEU A 473 2.32 26.48 -24.35
C LEU A 473 3.03 26.62 -23.00
N LEU A 474 4.06 25.81 -22.79
CA LEU A 474 4.71 25.65 -21.48
C LEU A 474 5.86 26.64 -21.24
N ASP A 475 6.34 27.34 -22.27
CA ASP A 475 7.33 28.42 -22.14
C ASP A 475 6.77 29.66 -21.41
N ARG A 476 5.47 29.66 -21.06
CA ARG A 476 4.82 30.72 -20.27
C ARG A 476 5.14 30.59 -18.78
N THR A 477 5.21 31.72 -18.09
CA THR A 477 5.21 31.77 -16.63
C THR A 477 3.78 31.88 -16.11
N MET A 478 3.54 31.27 -14.94
CA MET A 478 2.31 31.41 -14.17
C MET A 478 2.63 31.97 -12.81
N VAL A 479 1.72 32.75 -12.24
CA VAL A 479 1.82 33.21 -10.85
C VAL A 479 0.95 32.32 -9.97
N ARG A 480 1.53 31.84 -8.87
CA ARG A 480 0.84 31.11 -7.81
C ARG A 480 0.81 31.96 -6.56
N THR A 481 -0.39 32.20 -6.03
CA THR A 481 -0.58 33.02 -4.84
C THR A 481 -0.74 32.13 -3.61
N PHE A 482 0.08 32.38 -2.62
CA PHE A 482 0.05 31.78 -1.29
C PHE A 482 -0.47 32.79 -0.26
N ALA A 483 -0.57 32.39 1.00
CA ALA A 483 -1.07 33.26 2.06
C ALA A 483 -0.22 34.51 2.30
N SER A 484 1.10 34.44 2.05
CA SER A 484 2.05 35.53 2.32
C SER A 484 2.91 35.93 1.12
N PHE A 485 2.92 35.15 0.03
CA PHE A 485 3.80 35.39 -1.12
C PHE A 485 3.17 34.93 -2.44
N GLN A 486 3.79 35.31 -3.55
CA GLN A 486 3.51 34.80 -4.89
C GLN A 486 4.75 34.10 -5.45
N ALA A 487 4.59 32.93 -6.06
CA ALA A 487 5.66 32.23 -6.76
C ALA A 487 5.45 32.29 -8.28
N VAL A 488 6.50 32.64 -9.01
CA VAL A 488 6.50 32.63 -10.48
C VAL A 488 7.01 31.28 -10.97
N VAL A 489 6.12 30.54 -11.63
CA VAL A 489 6.33 29.15 -12.02
C VAL A 489 6.48 29.05 -13.54
N GLN A 490 7.55 28.41 -13.99
CA GLN A 490 7.79 28.03 -15.38
C GLN A 490 7.44 26.55 -15.58
N LEU A 491 6.24 26.28 -16.11
CA LEU A 491 5.68 24.94 -16.28
C LEU A 491 6.62 24.00 -17.05
N ARG A 492 7.18 24.45 -18.19
CA ARG A 492 8.03 23.59 -19.04
C ARG A 492 9.25 23.06 -18.33
N LYS A 493 9.96 23.94 -17.62
CA LYS A 493 11.21 23.56 -16.94
C LYS A 493 10.93 22.90 -15.60
N ARG A 494 9.67 22.84 -15.18
CA ARG A 494 9.27 22.53 -13.80
C ARG A 494 10.14 23.31 -12.82
N ARG A 495 10.16 24.64 -12.99
CA ARG A 495 10.93 25.53 -12.12
C ARG A 495 10.13 26.68 -11.54
N ILE A 496 10.38 27.01 -10.28
CA ILE A 496 10.05 28.32 -9.71
C ILE A 496 11.26 29.21 -9.93
N VAL A 497 11.02 30.37 -10.55
CA VAL A 497 12.10 31.29 -10.94
C VAL A 497 12.21 32.48 -10.01
N GLU A 498 11.09 32.96 -9.48
CA GLU A 498 11.02 34.17 -8.64
C GLU A 498 9.95 33.99 -7.56
N VAL A 499 10.15 34.69 -6.43
CA VAL A 499 9.17 34.83 -5.35
C VAL A 499 8.95 36.32 -5.09
N HIS A 500 7.69 36.72 -4.93
CA HIS A 500 7.29 38.11 -4.67
C HIS A 500 6.38 38.21 -3.45
N ALA A 501 6.29 39.40 -2.86
CA ALA A 501 5.23 39.72 -1.91
C ALA A 501 3.85 39.74 -2.59
N LEU A 502 2.78 39.71 -1.81
CA LEU A 502 1.41 39.93 -2.31
C LEU A 502 1.25 41.33 -2.93
N GLU A 503 0.40 41.44 -3.95
CA GLU A 503 0.24 42.59 -4.88
C GLU A 503 0.54 43.99 -4.30
N GLY A 504 1.37 44.77 -5.03
CA GLY A 504 1.52 46.23 -4.86
C GLY A 504 2.95 46.75 -4.59
N LEU A 505 3.91 45.87 -4.29
CA LEU A 505 5.30 46.26 -3.98
C LEU A 505 6.29 45.43 -4.81
N PRO A 506 6.81 45.94 -5.93
CA PRO A 506 7.97 45.33 -6.57
C PRO A 506 9.20 45.46 -5.65
N GLN A 507 9.97 44.37 -5.51
CA GLN A 507 11.24 44.28 -4.76
C GLN A 507 11.15 44.41 -3.23
N VAL A 508 10.36 43.55 -2.59
CA VAL A 508 10.47 43.34 -1.13
C VAL A 508 11.55 42.28 -0.85
N PRO A 509 12.54 42.54 0.03
CA PRO A 509 13.53 41.54 0.43
C PRO A 509 12.86 40.26 0.97
N LEU A 510 13.40 39.08 0.62
CA LEU A 510 12.85 37.80 1.05
C LEU A 510 12.66 37.67 2.58
N PRO A 511 13.52 38.22 3.46
CA PRO A 511 13.29 38.20 4.91
C PRO A 511 11.98 38.86 5.37
N LEU A 512 11.46 39.81 4.59
CA LEU A 512 10.17 40.45 4.87
C LEU A 512 8.99 39.66 4.28
N VAL A 513 9.22 38.93 3.19
CA VAL A 513 8.23 38.02 2.59
C VAL A 513 8.04 36.77 3.47
N PHE A 514 9.16 36.20 3.91
CA PHE A 514 9.23 35.03 4.80
C PHE A 514 9.54 35.48 6.23
N ASN A 515 8.63 36.28 6.80
CA ASN A 515 8.77 36.80 8.16
C ASN A 515 8.68 35.72 9.26
N THR A 516 8.23 34.51 8.92
CA THR A 516 8.20 33.34 9.80
C THR A 516 8.76 32.10 9.09
N PRO A 517 9.45 31.19 9.81
CA PRO A 517 9.89 29.91 9.25
C PRO A 517 8.73 29.09 8.66
N ALA A 518 7.54 29.22 9.24
CA ALA A 518 6.33 28.57 8.73
C ALA A 518 5.95 29.06 7.32
N ALA A 519 5.99 30.36 7.04
CA ALA A 519 5.69 30.91 5.71
C ALA A 519 6.65 30.38 4.63
N LEU A 520 7.93 30.20 4.98
CA LEU A 520 8.91 29.61 4.07
C LEU A 520 8.59 28.15 3.74
N LEU A 521 8.16 27.37 4.73
CA LEU A 521 7.78 25.98 4.52
C LEU A 521 6.57 25.80 3.60
N ASP A 522 5.69 26.81 3.44
CA ASP A 522 4.60 26.74 2.45
C ASP A 522 5.15 26.63 1.01
N LEU A 523 6.30 27.24 0.71
CA LEU A 523 7.00 27.07 -0.56
C LEU A 523 7.50 25.63 -0.73
N PHE A 524 8.09 25.03 0.32
CA PHE A 524 8.64 23.67 0.24
C PHE A 524 7.58 22.58 0.27
N VAL A 525 6.45 22.80 0.95
CA VAL A 525 5.25 21.98 0.81
C VAL A 525 4.81 21.98 -0.65
N TYR A 526 4.74 23.16 -1.27
CA TYR A 526 4.39 23.25 -2.68
C TYR A 526 5.40 22.52 -3.59
N LEU A 527 6.71 22.65 -3.35
CA LEU A 527 7.72 21.86 -4.09
C LEU A 527 7.50 20.35 -3.92
N ALA A 528 7.20 19.90 -2.70
CA ALA A 528 6.98 18.49 -2.39
C ALA A 528 5.68 17.93 -3.01
N GLU A 529 4.64 18.75 -3.17
CA GLU A 529 3.38 18.36 -3.80
C GLU A 529 3.45 18.35 -5.34
N SER A 530 4.20 19.29 -5.92
CA SER A 530 4.22 19.56 -7.36
C SER A 530 5.41 18.98 -8.11
N GLY A 531 6.52 18.72 -7.42
CA GLY A 531 7.78 18.31 -8.04
C GLY A 531 8.52 19.46 -8.76
N TYR A 532 8.16 20.72 -8.52
CA TYR A 532 8.93 21.86 -8.99
C TYR A 532 10.33 21.89 -8.36
N LYS A 533 11.29 22.47 -9.08
CA LYS A 533 12.62 22.82 -8.55
C LYS A 533 12.78 24.32 -8.50
N LEU A 534 13.64 24.83 -7.63
CA LEU A 534 14.00 26.24 -7.65
C LEU A 534 15.07 26.50 -8.72
N SER A 535 15.07 27.70 -9.31
CA SER A 535 16.20 28.23 -10.08
C SER A 535 17.45 28.32 -9.20
N LEU A 536 18.64 28.39 -9.81
CA LEU A 536 19.88 28.50 -9.03
C LEU A 536 19.91 29.86 -8.31
N GLU A 537 19.51 30.90 -9.03
CA GLU A 537 19.46 32.28 -8.57
C GLU A 537 18.53 32.42 -7.34
N LEU A 538 17.35 31.81 -7.38
CA LEU A 538 16.40 31.84 -6.25
C LEU A 538 16.91 31.04 -5.04
N LYS A 539 17.70 29.97 -5.24
CA LYS A 539 18.31 29.25 -4.11
C LYS A 539 19.34 30.12 -3.40
N ASP A 540 20.14 30.87 -4.16
CA ASP A 540 21.12 31.81 -3.62
C ASP A 540 20.43 32.94 -2.86
N GLU A 541 19.34 33.51 -3.41
CA GLU A 541 18.52 34.52 -2.71
C GLU A 541 17.90 33.97 -1.41
N LEU A 542 17.38 32.73 -1.42
CA LEU A 542 16.80 32.12 -0.22
C LEU A 542 17.85 31.82 0.87
N ALA A 543 19.13 31.72 0.54
CA ALA A 543 20.19 31.55 1.54
C ALA A 543 20.28 32.76 2.49
N GLU A 544 19.84 33.96 2.07
CA GLU A 544 19.76 35.14 2.93
C GLU A 544 18.81 34.96 4.15
N LEU A 545 17.94 33.95 4.12
CA LEU A 545 17.01 33.63 5.21
C LEU A 545 17.65 32.79 6.32
N LEU A 546 18.78 32.12 6.09
CA LEU A 546 19.38 31.21 7.08
C LEU A 546 19.59 31.87 8.46
N PRO A 547 20.04 33.14 8.57
CA PRO A 547 20.21 33.80 9.87
C PRO A 547 18.90 34.05 10.62
N THR A 548 17.77 34.11 9.92
CA THR A 548 16.45 34.34 10.54
C THR A 548 15.87 33.09 11.18
N ILE A 549 16.37 31.90 10.81
CA ILE A 549 15.90 30.62 11.34
C ILE A 549 16.78 30.23 12.53
N THR A 550 16.29 30.58 13.72
CA THR A 550 16.94 30.36 15.00
C THR A 550 16.14 29.39 15.89
N PRO A 551 16.76 28.78 16.91
CA PRO A 551 16.05 27.93 17.86
C PRO A 551 14.87 28.61 18.57
N ASP A 552 14.92 29.95 18.75
CA ASP A 552 13.85 30.72 19.37
C ASP A 552 12.68 30.94 18.42
N THR A 553 12.96 31.29 17.15
CA THR A 553 11.92 31.39 16.11
C THR A 553 11.25 30.05 15.84
N MET A 554 12.00 28.95 15.89
CA MET A 554 11.43 27.61 15.75
C MET A 554 10.53 27.25 16.93
N ARG A 555 10.95 27.57 18.16
CA ARG A 555 10.14 27.35 19.37
C ARG A 555 8.82 28.12 19.32
N ALA A 556 8.82 29.36 18.83
CA ALA A 556 7.61 30.15 18.65
C ALA A 556 6.61 29.52 17.66
N ASP A 557 7.11 28.87 16.60
CA ASP A 557 6.30 28.32 15.49
C ASP A 557 6.09 26.79 15.53
N GLN A 558 6.46 26.10 16.62
CA GLN A 558 6.49 24.61 16.68
C GLN A 558 5.23 23.93 16.14
N ARG A 559 4.04 24.43 16.50
CA ARG A 559 2.76 23.87 16.04
C ARG A 559 2.60 23.96 14.53
N GLU A 560 2.98 25.10 13.96
CA GLU A 560 2.88 25.39 12.53
C GLU A 560 3.98 24.68 11.73
N LEU A 561 5.17 24.49 12.32
CA LEU A 561 6.26 23.67 11.77
C LEU A 561 5.84 22.21 11.65
N ARG A 562 5.35 21.60 12.74
CA ARG A 562 4.85 20.22 12.76
C ARG A 562 3.83 20.00 11.63
N LYS A 563 2.87 20.91 11.50
CA LYS A 563 1.80 20.81 10.48
C LYS A 563 2.40 20.80 9.07
N ARG A 564 3.29 21.74 8.74
CA ARG A 564 3.88 21.86 7.40
C ARG A 564 4.86 20.73 7.08
N PHE A 565 5.71 20.34 8.03
CA PHE A 565 6.57 19.16 7.85
C PHE A 565 5.76 17.87 7.70
N SER A 566 4.62 17.73 8.39
CA SER A 566 3.75 16.55 8.20
C SER A 566 3.21 16.49 6.77
N VAL A 567 2.76 17.62 6.23
CA VAL A 567 2.27 17.71 4.84
C VAL A 567 3.41 17.48 3.84
N LEU A 568 4.54 18.18 4.02
CA LEU A 568 5.74 18.06 3.18
C LEU A 568 6.21 16.60 3.11
N MET A 569 6.31 15.93 4.26
CA MET A 569 6.75 14.54 4.30
C MET A 569 5.76 13.62 3.62
N ILE A 570 4.45 13.80 3.77
CA ILE A 570 3.45 12.94 3.11
C ILE A 570 3.41 13.15 1.58
N ALA A 571 3.78 14.33 1.10
CA ALA A 571 3.71 14.70 -0.32
C ALA A 571 4.60 13.82 -1.23
N PRO A 572 4.26 13.64 -2.52
CA PRO A 572 4.91 12.66 -3.42
C PRO A 572 6.38 12.96 -3.76
N TYR A 573 6.85 14.19 -3.61
CA TYR A 573 8.21 14.62 -3.94
C TYR A 573 8.95 15.21 -2.72
N ALA A 574 8.69 14.69 -1.53
CA ALA A 574 9.29 15.16 -0.28
C ALA A 574 10.83 15.08 -0.34
N ALA A 575 11.39 13.99 -0.89
CA ALA A 575 12.83 13.84 -1.04
C ALA A 575 13.46 14.98 -1.86
N SER A 576 12.82 15.38 -2.98
CA SER A 576 13.30 16.47 -3.84
C SER A 576 13.20 17.84 -3.15
N ALA A 577 12.16 18.06 -2.34
CA ALA A 577 12.02 19.29 -1.57
C ALA A 577 13.09 19.39 -0.46
N LEU A 578 13.32 18.30 0.28
CA LEU A 578 14.37 18.23 1.30
C LEU A 578 15.77 18.36 0.71
N GLU A 579 16.03 17.76 -0.46
CA GLU A 579 17.28 17.96 -1.20
C GLU A 579 17.46 19.44 -1.58
N THR A 580 16.40 20.10 -2.05
CA THR A 580 16.44 21.54 -2.36
C THR A 580 16.74 22.37 -1.10
N MET A 581 16.17 22.03 0.06
CA MET A 581 16.51 22.67 1.34
C MET A 581 17.96 22.41 1.75
N LEU A 582 18.54 21.25 1.43
CA LEU A 582 19.94 20.95 1.71
C LEU A 582 20.91 21.69 0.76
N GLU A 583 20.47 21.96 -0.48
CA GLU A 583 21.23 22.71 -1.48
C GLU A 583 21.27 24.22 -1.21
N ILE A 584 20.22 24.79 -0.61
CA ILE A 584 20.22 26.18 -0.14
C ILE A 584 21.17 26.27 1.05
N SER A 585 22.32 26.91 0.87
CA SER A 585 23.37 26.93 1.87
C SER A 585 24.26 28.16 1.75
N ASP A 586 24.79 28.61 2.88
CA ASP A 586 25.81 29.66 2.91
C ASP A 586 27.18 29.12 2.45
N PRO A 587 28.10 30.02 2.01
CA PRO A 587 29.47 29.67 1.69
C PRO A 587 30.18 28.93 2.83
N PHE A 588 30.98 27.94 2.50
CA PHE A 588 31.69 27.13 3.49
C PHE A 588 32.88 27.87 4.11
N GLU A 589 32.85 28.08 5.43
CA GLU A 589 33.99 28.60 6.19
C GLU A 589 34.66 27.50 7.02
N VAL A 590 36.00 27.46 6.96
CA VAL A 590 36.80 26.52 7.75
C VAL A 590 36.55 26.77 9.24
N GLY A 591 36.08 25.74 9.95
CA GLY A 591 35.84 25.77 11.40
C GLY A 591 34.38 26.03 11.83
N LYS A 592 33.49 26.50 10.94
CA LYS A 592 32.06 26.67 11.25
C LYS A 592 31.18 25.50 10.76
N GLY A 593 31.69 24.68 9.84
CA GLY A 593 30.94 23.57 9.26
C GLY A 593 29.94 24.04 8.20
N PRO A 594 29.20 23.10 7.58
CA PRO A 594 28.19 23.43 6.58
C PRO A 594 26.96 24.09 7.24
N ASP A 595 26.38 25.06 6.55
CA ASP A 595 25.17 25.74 6.99
C ASP A 595 24.11 25.73 5.87
N THR A 596 23.15 24.83 6.00
CA THR A 596 22.09 24.61 5.00
C THR A 596 20.72 24.94 5.57
N LEU A 597 19.76 25.27 4.71
CA LEU A 597 18.38 25.53 5.13
C LEU A 597 17.76 24.32 5.83
N LEU A 598 17.97 23.11 5.29
CA LEU A 598 17.53 21.88 5.97
C LEU A 598 18.19 21.74 7.34
N GLY A 599 19.49 22.03 7.43
CA GLY A 599 20.27 22.01 8.66
C GLY A 599 19.82 23.02 9.71
N ARG A 600 19.23 24.15 9.31
CA ARG A 600 18.63 25.12 10.26
C ARG A 600 17.42 24.54 10.98
N PHE A 601 16.65 23.67 10.32
CA PHE A 601 15.52 22.95 10.94
C PHE A 601 15.95 21.63 11.62
N ILE A 602 16.89 20.91 11.01
CA ILE A 602 17.39 19.60 11.45
C ILE A 602 18.93 19.64 11.45
N PRO A 603 19.57 20.17 12.51
CA PRO A 603 21.03 20.37 12.57
C PRO A 603 21.87 19.14 12.24
N GLU A 604 21.35 17.96 12.53
CA GLU A 604 21.98 16.68 12.21
C GLU A 604 22.25 16.49 10.72
N PHE A 605 21.47 17.13 9.84
CA PHE A 605 21.73 17.11 8.39
C PHE A 605 22.94 17.95 7.98
N ASN A 606 23.29 19.00 8.72
CA ASN A 606 24.57 19.69 8.54
C ASN A 606 25.72 18.76 8.98
N GLU A 607 25.58 18.06 10.09
CA GLU A 607 26.61 17.11 10.58
C GLU A 607 26.82 15.90 9.65
N MET A 608 25.74 15.44 8.99
CA MET A 608 25.82 14.39 7.96
C MET A 608 26.29 14.91 6.59
N ARG A 609 26.31 16.23 6.35
CA ARG A 609 26.66 16.79 5.04
C ARG A 609 28.14 16.54 4.76
N PHE A 610 28.42 15.92 3.63
CA PHE A 610 29.77 15.46 3.23
C PHE A 610 30.39 14.40 4.18
N LEU A 611 29.61 13.81 5.08
CA LEU A 611 30.08 12.73 5.93
C LEU A 611 30.22 11.44 5.11
N LEU A 612 31.45 10.92 5.01
CA LEU A 612 31.77 9.69 4.32
C LEU A 612 31.92 8.54 5.33
N ARG A 613 31.12 7.48 5.17
CA ARG A 613 31.18 6.27 6.00
C ARG A 613 30.99 5.04 5.12
N ASN A 614 31.66 3.93 5.44
CA ASN A 614 31.48 2.64 4.77
C ASN A 614 31.61 2.71 3.23
N LEU A 615 32.68 3.38 2.75
CA LEU A 615 33.02 3.60 1.34
C LEU A 615 33.17 2.32 0.51
N SER A 616 33.30 1.16 1.15
CA SER A 616 33.35 -0.14 0.47
C SER A 616 32.08 -0.47 -0.31
N TYR A 617 30.94 0.15 0.05
CA TYR A 617 29.64 -0.17 -0.54
C TYR A 617 28.76 1.05 -0.82
N HIS A 618 28.89 2.16 -0.08
CA HIS A 618 28.07 3.37 -0.28
C HIS A 618 28.69 4.29 -1.34
N GLN A 619 27.89 4.68 -2.33
CA GLN A 619 28.33 5.59 -3.41
C GLN A 619 28.13 7.09 -3.09
N ARG A 620 27.44 7.42 -1.99
CA ARG A 620 27.04 8.79 -1.63
C ARG A 620 27.38 9.13 -0.17
N PRO A 621 27.64 10.41 0.16
CA PRO A 621 27.65 10.88 1.54
C PRO A 621 26.35 10.54 2.29
N VAL A 622 26.42 10.43 3.61
CA VAL A 622 25.31 9.93 4.46
C VAL A 622 24.00 10.73 4.25
N CYS A 623 24.06 12.05 4.16
CA CYS A 623 22.86 12.87 3.93
C CYS A 623 22.19 12.61 2.57
N LEU A 624 22.97 12.53 1.49
CA LEU A 624 22.47 12.27 0.14
C LEU A 624 21.97 10.84 -0.02
N HIS A 625 22.61 9.89 0.68
CA HIS A 625 22.12 8.52 0.77
C HIS A 625 20.75 8.46 1.46
N SER A 626 20.56 9.17 2.58
CA SER A 626 19.28 9.24 3.30
C SER A 626 18.18 9.87 2.45
N LEU A 627 18.46 10.98 1.76
CA LEU A 627 17.50 11.59 0.82
C LEU A 627 17.14 10.65 -0.34
N ARG A 628 18.12 9.92 -0.88
CA ARG A 628 17.86 8.91 -1.92
C ARG A 628 17.03 7.75 -1.37
N ALA A 629 17.22 7.34 -0.11
CA ALA A 629 16.40 6.32 0.52
C ALA A 629 14.93 6.79 0.66
N VAL A 630 14.69 8.06 1.02
CA VAL A 630 13.33 8.65 1.01
C VAL A 630 12.73 8.62 -0.40
N GLN A 631 13.48 9.04 -1.41
CA GLN A 631 13.03 9.01 -2.81
C GLN A 631 12.68 7.59 -3.27
N ASN A 632 13.53 6.60 -2.96
CA ASN A 632 13.25 5.20 -3.25
C ASN A 632 11.98 4.73 -2.51
N GLY A 633 11.76 5.18 -1.28
CA GLY A 633 10.54 4.89 -0.51
C GLY A 633 9.28 5.45 -1.16
N GLU A 634 9.35 6.65 -1.75
CA GLU A 634 8.25 7.24 -2.53
C GLU A 634 7.91 6.38 -3.75
N GLU A 635 8.93 5.90 -4.47
CA GLU A 635 8.75 5.00 -5.61
C GLU A 635 8.19 3.62 -5.20
N GLU A 636 8.68 3.04 -4.09
CA GLU A 636 8.21 1.74 -3.62
C GLU A 636 6.78 1.81 -3.06
N LEU A 637 6.36 2.93 -2.45
CA LEU A 637 4.95 3.19 -2.12
C LEU A 637 4.10 3.20 -3.39
N GLY A 638 4.58 3.86 -4.46
CA GLY A 638 3.92 3.85 -5.77
C GLY A 638 3.79 2.44 -6.36
N ARG A 639 4.84 1.61 -6.23
CA ARG A 639 4.83 0.19 -6.65
C ARG A 639 3.87 -0.65 -5.81
N LEU A 640 3.86 -0.46 -4.49
CA LEU A 640 2.97 -1.16 -3.57
C LEU A 640 1.50 -0.90 -3.95
N ARG A 641 1.15 0.36 -4.24
CA ARG A 641 -0.20 0.76 -4.68
C ARG A 641 -0.65 0.03 -5.95
N THR A 642 0.26 -0.22 -6.88
CA THR A 642 -0.05 -0.86 -8.17
C THR A 642 -0.04 -2.39 -8.07
N LYS A 643 0.93 -3.00 -7.36
CA LYS A 643 1.15 -4.45 -7.32
C LYS A 643 0.37 -5.15 -6.18
N TYR A 644 0.16 -4.46 -5.06
CA TYR A 644 -0.55 -4.98 -3.87
C TYR A 644 -1.54 -3.93 -3.33
N PRO A 645 -2.57 -3.56 -4.11
CA PRO A 645 -3.54 -2.54 -3.69
C PRO A 645 -4.21 -2.88 -2.34
N GLU A 646 -4.38 -4.17 -2.05
CA GLU A 646 -4.93 -4.70 -0.81
C GLU A 646 -4.03 -4.49 0.42
N LEU A 647 -2.72 -4.29 0.24
CA LEU A 647 -1.79 -3.91 1.31
C LEU A 647 -1.73 -2.40 1.46
N HIS A 648 -1.68 -1.70 0.33
CA HIS A 648 -1.62 -0.24 0.31
C HIS A 648 -2.82 0.40 1.00
N GLN A 649 -4.02 -0.18 0.87
CA GLN A 649 -5.24 0.33 1.55
C GLN A 649 -5.16 0.34 3.09
N PHE A 650 -4.29 -0.47 3.71
CA PHE A 650 -4.10 -0.46 5.16
C PHE A 650 -3.16 0.67 5.64
N LEU A 651 -2.39 1.27 4.73
CA LEU A 651 -1.49 2.36 5.08
C LEU A 651 -2.27 3.68 5.26
N GLN A 652 -2.27 4.17 6.50
CA GLN A 652 -2.78 5.49 6.84
C GLN A 652 -1.69 6.56 6.71
N ARG A 653 -2.10 7.83 6.74
CA ARG A 653 -1.18 8.97 6.69
C ARG A 653 -0.06 8.90 7.74
N LYS A 654 -0.38 8.44 8.97
CA LYS A 654 0.62 8.27 10.05
C LYS A 654 1.71 7.24 9.71
N HIS A 655 1.37 6.16 9.00
CA HIS A 655 2.33 5.12 8.59
C HIS A 655 3.28 5.63 7.51
N ILE A 656 2.76 6.39 6.53
CA ILE A 656 3.57 7.02 5.48
C ILE A 656 4.53 8.05 6.07
N LEU A 657 4.03 8.84 7.03
CA LEU A 657 4.83 9.82 7.77
C LEU A 657 5.97 9.14 8.55
N ALA A 658 5.65 8.08 9.30
CA ALA A 658 6.65 7.29 10.04
C ALA A 658 7.70 6.66 9.11
N LEU A 659 7.28 6.10 7.97
CA LEU A 659 8.18 5.53 6.98
C LEU A 659 9.21 6.53 6.48
N LYS A 660 8.75 7.72 6.07
CA LYS A 660 9.64 8.72 5.47
C LYS A 660 10.56 9.37 6.49
N TRP A 661 10.11 9.59 7.73
CA TRP A 661 11.01 10.00 8.82
C TRP A 661 12.01 8.90 9.17
N GLY A 662 11.56 7.64 9.23
CA GLY A 662 12.43 6.49 9.42
C GLY A 662 13.51 6.39 8.34
N LEU A 663 13.15 6.55 7.07
CA LEU A 663 14.08 6.59 5.94
C LEU A 663 15.04 7.78 6.00
N LEU A 664 14.55 8.96 6.37
CA LEU A 664 15.39 10.16 6.45
C LEU A 664 16.44 10.04 7.56
N PHE A 665 16.11 9.36 8.66
CA PHE A 665 16.97 9.23 9.84
C PHE A 665 17.64 7.86 10.02
N HIS A 666 17.41 6.88 9.15
CA HIS A 666 17.86 5.49 9.34
C HIS A 666 19.37 5.37 9.67
N ASP A 667 20.16 6.30 9.12
CA ASP A 667 21.61 6.34 9.22
C ASP A 667 22.16 7.49 10.09
N VAL A 668 21.29 8.27 10.74
CA VAL A 668 21.70 9.51 11.44
C VAL A 668 22.69 9.25 12.58
N GLY A 669 22.69 8.06 13.17
CA GLY A 669 23.67 7.69 14.21
C GLY A 669 25.12 7.59 13.71
N LYS A 670 25.38 7.63 12.39
CA LYS A 670 26.73 7.67 11.81
C LYS A 670 27.50 8.96 12.09
N ILE A 671 26.81 10.00 12.55
CA ILE A 671 27.39 11.27 13.02
C ILE A 671 28.45 10.99 14.09
N ASP A 672 28.10 10.20 15.10
CA ASP A 672 29.02 9.83 16.17
C ASP A 672 29.70 8.48 15.85
N PRO A 673 31.02 8.47 15.55
CA PRO A 673 31.75 7.24 15.25
C PRO A 673 31.92 6.30 16.45
N GLN A 674 31.70 6.76 17.69
CA GLN A 674 32.00 5.99 18.89
C GLN A 674 30.78 5.23 19.46
N SER A 675 29.56 5.59 19.08
CA SER A 675 28.33 4.92 19.49
C SER A 675 27.86 3.84 18.50
N ARG A 676 27.04 2.89 18.98
CA ARG A 676 26.33 1.96 18.08
C ARG A 676 25.27 2.77 17.31
N HIS A 677 25.54 3.03 16.03
CA HIS A 677 24.76 3.97 15.20
C HIS A 677 23.24 3.70 15.15
N GLN A 678 22.79 2.45 15.31
CA GLN A 678 21.36 2.11 15.33
C GLN A 678 20.66 2.57 16.63
N ILE A 679 21.36 2.61 17.75
CA ILE A 679 20.83 2.98 19.07
C ILE A 679 20.99 4.49 19.32
N SER A 680 22.10 5.09 18.86
CA SER A 680 22.24 6.55 18.91
C SER A 680 21.34 7.25 17.89
N GLY A 681 21.09 6.64 16.73
CA GLY A 681 20.28 7.23 15.65
C GLY A 681 18.81 7.45 16.00
N THR A 682 18.19 6.52 16.73
CA THR A 682 16.78 6.62 17.18
C THR A 682 16.55 7.81 18.09
N SER A 683 17.40 8.00 19.09
CA SER A 683 17.34 9.16 19.98
C SER A 683 17.54 10.47 19.26
N ILE A 684 18.53 10.52 18.37
CA ILE A 684 18.81 11.70 17.56
C ILE A 684 17.55 12.04 16.73
N ALA A 685 16.92 11.05 16.11
CA ALA A 685 15.68 11.22 15.36
C ALA A 685 14.53 11.72 16.25
N VAL A 686 14.31 11.13 17.43
CA VAL A 686 13.25 11.57 18.36
C VAL A 686 13.47 13.02 18.78
N ARG A 687 14.68 13.40 19.21
CA ARG A 687 14.99 14.80 19.58
C ARG A 687 14.80 15.76 18.41
N ALA A 688 15.15 15.34 17.19
CA ALA A 688 14.91 16.14 15.98
C ALA A 688 13.41 16.34 15.73
N LEU A 689 12.59 15.30 15.86
CA LEU A 689 11.13 15.38 15.71
C LEU A 689 10.49 16.25 16.81
N GLU A 690 10.90 16.10 18.06
CA GLU A 690 10.41 16.93 19.17
C GLU A 690 10.70 18.41 18.94
N ARG A 691 11.90 18.74 18.44
CA ARG A 691 12.28 20.11 18.08
C ARG A 691 11.41 20.69 16.97
N LEU A 692 10.93 19.86 16.04
CA LEU A 692 9.96 20.23 15.01
C LEU A 692 8.50 20.28 15.52
N GLY A 693 8.27 20.00 16.81
CA GLY A 693 6.96 20.10 17.46
C GLY A 693 6.13 18.80 17.46
N TYR A 694 6.71 17.66 17.11
CA TYR A 694 6.03 16.36 17.23
C TYR A 694 6.01 15.88 18.69
N ASP A 695 4.90 15.29 19.11
CA ASP A 695 4.62 14.83 20.48
C ASP A 695 3.86 13.49 20.51
N ASP A 696 4.00 12.68 19.45
CA ASP A 696 3.25 11.44 19.25
C ASP A 696 4.14 10.21 19.57
N PRO A 697 3.91 9.51 20.70
CA PRO A 697 4.68 8.33 21.07
C PRO A 697 4.58 7.18 20.05
N GLU A 698 3.43 7.02 19.37
CA GLU A 698 3.25 5.96 18.37
C GLU A 698 4.14 6.22 17.14
N LEU A 699 4.20 7.49 16.70
CA LEU A 699 5.11 7.91 15.63
C LEU A 699 6.57 7.66 16.02
N PHE A 700 6.97 8.02 17.25
CA PHE A 700 8.34 7.83 17.73
C PHE A 700 8.73 6.36 17.81
N GLN A 701 7.82 5.50 18.28
CA GLN A 701 8.03 4.06 18.33
C GLN A 701 8.21 3.48 16.92
N LEU A 702 7.35 3.86 15.97
CA LEU A 702 7.44 3.38 14.58
C LEU A 702 8.73 3.87 13.90
N VAL A 703 9.05 5.17 13.99
CA VAL A 703 10.30 5.71 13.43
C VAL A 703 11.50 4.99 14.02
N SER A 704 11.49 4.75 15.33
CA SER A 704 12.59 4.07 15.99
C SER A 704 12.71 2.60 15.57
N LEU A 705 11.59 1.88 15.43
CA LEU A 705 11.55 0.51 14.91
C LEU A 705 12.21 0.44 13.51
N LEU A 706 11.86 1.39 12.64
CA LEU A 706 12.40 1.45 11.27
C LEU A 706 13.89 1.77 11.26
N ILE A 707 14.35 2.68 12.11
CA ILE A 707 15.79 3.00 12.24
C ILE A 707 16.56 1.81 12.81
N VAL A 708 16.06 1.10 13.81
CA VAL A 708 16.76 -0.07 14.38
C VAL A 708 16.89 -1.19 13.35
N HIS A 709 15.84 -1.43 12.58
CA HIS A 709 15.73 -2.60 11.70
C HIS A 709 15.89 -2.31 10.20
N HIS A 710 16.43 -1.15 9.81
CA HIS A 710 16.55 -0.74 8.39
C HIS A 710 17.42 -1.68 7.51
N MET A 711 18.26 -2.55 8.11
CA MET A 711 19.01 -3.58 7.39
C MET A 711 18.57 -5.02 7.68
N THR A 712 17.63 -5.22 8.60
CA THR A 712 17.35 -6.56 9.12
C THR A 712 16.71 -7.46 8.06
N VAL A 713 15.77 -6.96 7.27
CA VAL A 713 15.11 -7.75 6.21
C VAL A 713 16.10 -8.09 5.10
N VAL A 714 17.01 -7.18 4.77
CA VAL A 714 18.10 -7.46 3.81
C VAL A 714 18.95 -8.64 4.30
N GLN A 715 19.32 -8.67 5.58
CA GLN A 715 20.12 -9.74 6.16
C GLN A 715 19.35 -11.08 6.18
N LEU A 716 18.07 -11.05 6.57
CA LEU A 716 17.21 -12.23 6.60
C LEU A 716 17.02 -12.83 5.20
N SER A 717 16.74 -12.00 4.19
CA SER A 717 16.54 -12.45 2.80
C SER A 717 17.75 -13.15 2.17
N ARG A 718 18.96 -12.86 2.69
CA ARG A 718 20.22 -13.48 2.22
C ARG A 718 20.55 -14.80 2.91
N THR A 719 19.77 -15.20 3.91
CA THR A 719 19.98 -16.43 4.67
C THR A 719 19.26 -17.59 3.99
N SER A 720 19.92 -18.22 3.01
CA SER A 720 19.31 -19.25 2.16
C SER A 720 19.16 -20.64 2.80
N ALA A 721 19.81 -20.89 3.94
CA ALA A 721 19.82 -22.22 4.57
C ALA A 721 18.55 -22.52 5.39
N TYR A 722 17.90 -21.49 5.95
CA TYR A 722 16.73 -21.60 6.83
C TYR A 722 15.72 -20.49 6.53
N PHE A 723 15.17 -20.51 5.32
CA PHE A 723 14.24 -19.48 4.83
C PHE A 723 13.02 -19.31 5.76
N ASP A 724 12.48 -20.40 6.28
CA ASP A 724 11.36 -20.40 7.24
C ASP A 724 11.71 -19.68 8.56
N GLN A 725 12.94 -19.86 9.04
CA GLN A 725 13.44 -19.21 10.26
C GLN A 725 13.66 -17.71 10.02
N ALA A 726 14.08 -17.34 8.81
CA ALA A 726 14.22 -15.95 8.41
C ALA A 726 12.86 -15.24 8.33
N LEU A 727 11.85 -15.88 7.73
CA LEU A 727 10.46 -15.38 7.72
C LEU A 727 9.90 -15.22 9.13
N GLN A 728 10.14 -16.20 10.00
CA GLN A 728 9.71 -16.15 11.38
C GLN A 728 10.33 -14.98 12.15
N SER A 729 11.65 -14.81 12.02
CA SER A 729 12.36 -13.69 12.64
C SER A 729 11.79 -12.37 12.15
N PHE A 730 11.45 -12.27 10.86
CA PHE A 730 10.82 -11.09 10.28
C PHE A 730 9.44 -10.79 10.91
N PHE A 731 8.58 -11.79 11.10
CA PHE A 731 7.28 -11.60 11.77
C PHE A 731 7.41 -11.23 13.25
N GLU A 732 8.37 -11.80 13.97
CA GLU A 732 8.62 -11.46 15.38
C GLU A 732 9.15 -10.03 15.52
N ILE A 733 10.05 -9.58 14.63
CA ILE A 733 10.54 -8.19 14.61
C ILE A 733 9.39 -7.22 14.27
N ALA A 734 8.46 -7.63 13.42
CA ALA A 734 7.27 -6.86 13.10
C ALA A 734 6.21 -6.88 14.21
N ASP A 735 6.47 -7.49 15.36
CA ASP A 735 5.49 -7.73 16.44
C ASP A 735 4.19 -8.36 15.93
N ARG A 736 4.31 -9.22 14.93
CA ARG A 736 3.20 -9.92 14.26
C ARG A 736 2.13 -8.97 13.69
N ASN A 737 2.52 -7.72 13.43
CA ASN A 737 1.67 -6.70 12.84
C ASN A 737 2.00 -6.54 11.35
N VAL A 738 0.99 -6.73 10.50
CA VAL A 738 1.12 -6.65 9.04
C VAL A 738 1.58 -5.27 8.58
N LEU A 739 1.16 -4.21 9.26
CA LEU A 739 1.62 -2.85 8.97
C LEU A 739 3.13 -2.74 9.19
N ASN A 740 3.64 -3.29 10.29
CA ASN A 740 5.07 -3.30 10.57
C ASN A 740 5.84 -4.15 9.56
N VAL A 741 5.29 -5.29 9.12
CA VAL A 741 5.87 -6.11 8.04
C VAL A 741 6.04 -5.27 6.78
N VAL A 742 5.00 -4.55 6.36
CA VAL A 742 5.04 -3.68 5.17
C VAL A 742 6.04 -2.54 5.36
N LEU A 743 6.01 -1.83 6.50
CA LEU A 743 6.91 -0.70 6.76
C LEU A 743 8.38 -1.12 6.85
N LEU A 744 8.67 -2.24 7.53
CA LEU A 744 10.02 -2.80 7.63
C LEU A 744 10.55 -3.25 6.27
N TYR A 745 9.70 -3.87 5.45
CA TYR A 745 10.07 -4.17 4.07
C TYR A 745 10.39 -2.89 3.29
N LEU A 746 9.50 -1.89 3.32
CA LEU A 746 9.66 -0.63 2.59
C LEU A 746 10.93 0.12 3.01
N VAL A 747 11.24 0.22 4.30
CA VAL A 747 12.47 0.89 4.75
C VAL A 747 13.72 0.14 4.25
N ASN A 748 13.71 -1.20 4.36
CA ASN A 748 14.86 -2.03 3.98
C ASN A 748 15.13 -2.03 2.48
N ILE A 749 14.09 -2.18 1.65
CA ILE A 749 14.28 -2.18 0.19
C ILE A 749 14.70 -0.79 -0.31
N SER A 750 14.21 0.28 0.30
CA SER A 750 14.50 1.65 -0.11
C SER A 750 15.93 2.05 0.25
N ASP A 751 16.39 1.71 1.46
CA ASP A 751 17.80 1.82 1.86
C ASP A 751 18.69 0.95 0.96
N TYR A 752 18.36 -0.32 0.80
CA TYR A 752 19.14 -1.25 -0.02
C TYR A 752 19.39 -0.72 -1.44
N ARG A 753 18.34 -0.17 -2.08
CA ARG A 753 18.43 0.49 -3.39
C ARG A 753 19.28 1.77 -3.37
N ALA A 754 19.34 2.48 -2.24
CA ALA A 754 20.07 3.74 -2.10
C ALA A 754 21.58 3.56 -1.92
N VAL A 755 22.04 2.34 -1.55
CA VAL A 755 23.45 2.02 -1.33
C VAL A 755 24.28 2.12 -2.61
N SER A 756 23.83 1.51 -3.72
CA SER A 756 24.53 1.53 -5.01
C SER A 756 23.61 1.25 -6.21
N ASP A 757 24.02 1.69 -7.40
CA ASP A 757 23.31 1.41 -8.66
C ASP A 757 23.15 -0.10 -8.95
N ALA A 758 24.08 -0.94 -8.47
CA ALA A 758 23.99 -2.39 -8.60
C ALA A 758 22.86 -2.95 -7.74
N ASN A 759 22.77 -2.52 -6.48
CA ASN A 759 21.68 -2.91 -5.58
C ASN A 759 20.32 -2.42 -6.06
N GLU A 760 20.27 -1.24 -6.69
CA GLU A 760 19.03 -0.71 -7.27
C GLU A 760 18.44 -1.66 -8.34
N ARG A 761 19.31 -2.36 -9.08
CA ARG A 761 18.91 -3.35 -10.10
C ARG A 761 18.69 -4.74 -9.51
N ASP A 762 19.40 -5.11 -8.45
CA ASP A 762 19.36 -6.45 -7.83
C ASP A 762 18.49 -6.50 -6.54
N THR A 763 17.20 -6.18 -6.68
CA THR A 763 16.23 -6.24 -5.57
C THR A 763 15.47 -7.56 -5.49
N ARG A 764 15.75 -8.52 -6.38
CA ARG A 764 14.91 -9.71 -6.58
C ARG A 764 14.78 -10.54 -5.30
N HIS A 765 15.89 -10.85 -4.64
CA HIS A 765 15.89 -11.65 -3.42
C HIS A 765 15.08 -11.03 -2.26
N LEU A 766 15.12 -9.70 -2.07
CA LEU A 766 14.28 -9.02 -1.08
C LEU A 766 12.79 -9.10 -1.45
N ARG A 767 12.48 -8.91 -2.73
CA ARG A 767 11.10 -8.96 -3.23
C ARG A 767 10.53 -10.37 -3.13
N ASP A 768 11.31 -11.38 -3.50
CA ASP A 768 10.93 -12.79 -3.39
C ASP A 768 10.69 -13.18 -1.91
N PHE A 769 11.56 -12.70 -1.00
CA PHE A 769 11.39 -12.91 0.44
C PHE A 769 10.09 -12.27 0.96
N PHE A 770 9.81 -11.03 0.55
CA PHE A 770 8.56 -10.35 0.90
C PHE A 770 7.33 -11.01 0.29
N ASP A 771 7.42 -11.45 -0.98
CA ASP A 771 6.35 -12.15 -1.67
C ASP A 771 6.00 -13.47 -0.97
N GLU A 772 7.00 -14.21 -0.48
CA GLU A 772 6.73 -15.42 0.29
C GLU A 772 6.14 -15.12 1.67
N ALA A 773 6.65 -14.10 2.38
CA ALA A 773 6.04 -13.64 3.64
C ALA A 773 4.57 -13.26 3.44
N PHE A 774 4.26 -12.60 2.32
CA PHE A 774 2.91 -12.21 1.97
C PHE A 774 2.03 -13.39 1.55
N LYS A 775 2.53 -14.35 0.76
CA LYS A 775 1.77 -15.56 0.42
C LYS A 775 1.40 -16.35 1.67
N LEU A 776 2.34 -16.54 2.60
CA LEU A 776 2.06 -17.21 3.87
C LEU A 776 0.92 -16.48 4.60
N TYR A 777 0.97 -15.14 4.63
CA TYR A 777 -0.09 -14.32 5.20
C TYR A 777 -1.44 -14.47 4.49
N ALA A 778 -1.46 -14.49 3.15
CA ALA A 778 -2.66 -14.61 2.34
C ALA A 778 -3.30 -16.01 2.46
N GLU A 779 -2.49 -17.07 2.44
CA GLU A 779 -2.94 -18.46 2.65
C GLU A 779 -3.60 -18.62 4.01
N MET A 780 -2.99 -18.07 5.08
CA MET A 780 -3.58 -18.08 6.43
C MET A 780 -4.96 -17.39 6.49
N ARG A 781 -5.20 -16.36 5.66
CA ARG A 781 -6.50 -15.67 5.58
C ARG A 781 -7.56 -16.47 4.80
N SER A 782 -7.12 -17.26 3.81
CA SER A 782 -8.02 -18.07 2.97
C SER A 782 -8.52 -19.36 3.65
N SER A 783 -7.78 -19.87 4.64
CA SER A 783 -8.06 -21.13 5.35
C SER A 783 -9.26 -21.10 6.33
N GLY A 784 -9.99 -19.99 6.43
CA GLY A 784 -11.29 -19.95 7.13
C GLY A 784 -11.26 -20.19 8.64
N MET A 785 -10.12 -20.00 9.32
CA MET A 785 -10.05 -20.06 10.79
C MET A 785 -10.84 -18.86 11.37
N PRO A 786 -11.85 -19.09 12.23
CA PRO A 786 -12.62 -18.03 12.87
C PRO A 786 -11.82 -17.46 14.04
N GLY A 787 -10.90 -16.56 13.74
CA GLY A 787 -10.02 -15.89 14.68
C GLY A 787 -9.12 -14.92 13.91
N GLY A 788 -8.74 -13.78 14.49
CA GLY A 788 -8.04 -12.71 13.78
C GLY A 788 -6.73 -13.16 13.13
N SER A 789 -6.14 -12.30 12.29
CA SER A 789 -4.85 -12.51 11.58
C SER A 789 -3.68 -13.03 12.44
N LEU A 790 -3.80 -12.93 13.77
CA LEU A 790 -2.84 -13.38 14.77
C LEU A 790 -2.91 -14.89 15.08
N ASP A 791 -4.08 -15.53 14.96
CA ASP A 791 -4.25 -16.95 15.31
C ASP A 791 -3.61 -17.89 14.27
N GLY A 792 -3.65 -17.50 13.00
CA GLY A 792 -2.94 -18.19 11.92
C GLY A 792 -1.42 -18.13 12.09
N ILE A 793 -0.89 -16.94 12.41
CA ILE A 793 0.53 -16.75 12.71
C ILE A 793 0.92 -17.59 13.93
N GLN A 794 0.11 -17.58 14.98
CA GLN A 794 0.37 -18.36 16.20
C GLN A 794 0.40 -19.87 15.90
N THR A 795 -0.56 -20.38 15.11
CA THR A 795 -0.60 -21.79 14.67
C THR A 795 0.63 -22.17 13.85
N TYR A 796 1.04 -21.31 12.90
CA TYR A 796 2.26 -21.52 12.11
C TYR A 796 3.51 -21.59 13.01
N LEU A 797 3.63 -20.66 13.97
CA LEU A 797 4.75 -20.63 14.91
C LEU A 797 4.75 -21.85 15.85
N ASP A 798 3.58 -22.33 16.26
CA ASP A 798 3.45 -23.52 17.12
C ASP A 798 3.83 -24.80 16.37
N ASN A 799 3.42 -24.96 15.11
CA ASN A 799 3.86 -26.06 14.25
C ASN A 799 5.39 -26.03 14.05
N LYS A 800 5.95 -24.84 13.81
CA LYS A 800 7.41 -24.68 13.67
C LYS A 800 8.17 -24.98 14.96
N LYS A 801 7.61 -24.67 16.12
CA LYS A 801 8.20 -25.05 17.41
C LYS A 801 8.26 -26.58 17.56
N GLN A 802 7.23 -27.31 17.13
CA GLN A 802 7.22 -28.78 17.15
C GLN A 802 8.28 -29.36 16.21
N ASP A 803 8.38 -28.82 15.00
CA ASP A 803 9.44 -29.17 14.03
C ASP A 803 10.84 -28.95 14.61
N LEU A 804 11.05 -27.83 15.32
CA LEU A 804 12.32 -27.50 15.92
C LEU A 804 12.68 -28.44 17.09
N GLU A 805 11.69 -28.84 17.89
CA GLU A 805 11.87 -29.86 18.91
C GLU A 805 12.27 -31.21 18.29
N PHE A 806 11.64 -31.59 17.17
CA PHE A 806 11.97 -32.79 16.42
C PHE A 806 13.42 -32.77 15.89
N ASP A 807 13.84 -31.67 15.28
CA ASP A 807 15.21 -31.55 14.76
C ASP A 807 16.25 -31.53 15.90
N THR A 808 15.93 -30.88 17.02
CA THR A 808 16.79 -30.87 18.22
C THR A 808 16.96 -32.28 18.79
N ARG A 809 15.90 -33.11 18.78
CA ARG A 809 15.96 -34.53 19.17
C ARG A 809 16.87 -35.34 18.28
N ILE A 810 16.80 -35.12 16.96
CA ILE A 810 17.72 -35.76 16.02
C ILE A 810 19.16 -35.32 16.31
N HIS A 811 19.39 -34.03 16.54
CA HIS A 811 20.73 -33.52 16.85
C HIS A 811 21.32 -34.18 18.09
N LEU A 812 20.52 -34.36 19.15
CA LEU A 812 20.94 -35.08 20.36
C LEU A 812 21.30 -36.55 20.07
N LEU A 813 20.57 -37.23 19.17
CA LEU A 813 20.90 -38.59 18.73
C LEU A 813 22.19 -38.63 17.91
N ILE A 814 22.42 -37.64 17.03
CA ILE A 814 23.66 -37.50 16.27
C ILE A 814 24.82 -37.28 17.24
N ASP A 815 24.73 -36.32 18.15
CA ASP A 815 25.76 -36.00 19.14
C ASP A 815 26.11 -37.23 20.00
N ARG A 816 25.10 -37.96 20.46
CA ARG A 816 25.29 -39.22 21.21
C ARG A 816 25.92 -40.31 20.35
N SER A 817 25.49 -40.46 19.10
CA SER A 817 26.06 -41.46 18.19
C SER A 817 27.53 -41.19 17.85
N LEU A 818 27.93 -39.92 17.79
CA LEU A 818 29.33 -39.54 17.55
C LEU A 818 30.23 -39.94 18.74
N GLN A 819 29.71 -39.88 19.97
CA GLN A 819 30.40 -40.32 21.19
C GLN A 819 30.42 -41.85 21.35
N GLU A 820 29.32 -42.51 20.98
CA GLU A 820 29.16 -43.96 21.01
C GLU A 820 29.33 -44.53 19.58
N ASP A 821 28.27 -45.14 19.06
CA ASP A 821 28.16 -45.67 17.71
C ASP A 821 26.72 -45.54 17.18
N LEU A 822 26.56 -45.37 15.87
CA LEU A 822 25.26 -45.17 15.22
C LEU A 822 24.32 -46.38 15.37
N ASP A 823 24.86 -47.60 15.33
CA ASP A 823 24.06 -48.82 15.42
C ASP A 823 23.43 -48.98 16.81
N ARG A 824 24.20 -48.68 17.86
CA ARG A 824 23.74 -48.78 19.25
C ARG A 824 22.81 -47.65 19.66
N THR A 825 23.03 -46.46 19.12
CA THR A 825 22.29 -45.25 19.52
C THR A 825 20.94 -45.14 18.83
N LEU A 826 20.86 -45.56 17.55
CA LEU A 826 19.68 -45.32 16.73
C LEU A 826 19.16 -46.59 16.05
N LEU A 827 19.98 -47.33 15.30
CA LEU A 827 19.47 -48.39 14.42
C LEU A 827 18.94 -49.62 15.18
N THR A 828 19.63 -50.06 16.24
CA THR A 828 19.21 -51.19 17.08
C THR A 828 17.99 -50.86 17.94
N PRO A 829 17.92 -49.71 18.64
CA PRO A 829 16.71 -49.30 19.35
C PRO A 829 15.51 -49.08 18.41
N LEU A 830 15.74 -48.53 17.20
CA LEU A 830 14.68 -48.32 16.21
C LEU A 830 14.03 -49.64 15.75
N GLU A 831 14.83 -50.69 15.58
CA GLU A 831 14.32 -52.02 15.22
C GLU A 831 13.38 -52.60 16.29
N GLN A 832 13.60 -52.23 17.57
CA GLN A 832 12.76 -52.65 18.68
C GLN A 832 11.49 -51.79 18.83
N ILE A 833 11.60 -50.48 18.58
CA ILE A 833 10.50 -49.52 18.75
C ILE A 833 9.53 -49.56 17.56
N ASN A 834 10.06 -49.52 16.34
CA ASN A 834 9.26 -49.49 15.12
C ASN A 834 9.96 -50.23 13.96
N PRO A 835 9.76 -51.55 13.83
CA PRO A 835 10.41 -52.37 12.81
C PRO A 835 10.12 -51.93 11.37
N ARG A 836 8.97 -51.26 11.13
CA ARG A 836 8.58 -50.77 9.80
C ARG A 836 9.40 -49.55 9.38
N GLU A 837 9.59 -48.59 10.28
CA GLU A 837 10.45 -47.43 10.03
C GLU A 837 11.93 -47.84 9.91
N ARG A 838 12.37 -48.87 10.67
CA ARG A 838 13.70 -49.49 10.50
C ARG A 838 13.90 -50.07 9.09
N GLU A 839 12.90 -50.79 8.57
CA GLU A 839 12.97 -51.38 7.23
C GLU A 839 13.00 -50.30 6.14
N GLN A 840 12.27 -49.20 6.31
CA GLN A 840 12.30 -48.06 5.39
C GLN A 840 13.67 -47.36 5.36
N LEU A 841 14.38 -47.32 6.48
CA LEU A 841 15.75 -46.78 6.55
C LEU A 841 16.81 -47.72 5.96
N ARG A 842 16.54 -49.03 5.79
CA ARG A 842 17.53 -50.00 5.25
C ARG A 842 18.00 -49.66 3.84
N SER A 843 17.13 -49.14 2.97
CA SER A 843 17.51 -48.78 1.60
C SER A 843 18.49 -47.59 1.53
N GLY A 844 18.63 -46.79 2.60
CA GLY A 844 19.52 -45.63 2.69
C GLY A 844 20.71 -45.79 3.66
N GLU A 845 20.86 -46.95 4.30
CA GLU A 845 21.80 -47.18 5.42
C GLU A 845 23.27 -46.98 5.05
N GLY A 846 23.65 -47.34 3.81
CA GLY A 846 25.00 -47.09 3.30
C GLY A 846 25.34 -45.60 3.17
N ALA A 847 24.40 -44.79 2.68
CA ALA A 847 24.57 -43.34 2.57
C ALA A 847 24.56 -42.68 3.96
N LEU A 848 23.71 -43.16 4.87
CA LEU A 848 23.60 -42.66 6.23
C LEU A 848 24.87 -42.95 7.05
N SER A 849 25.41 -44.16 6.93
CA SER A 849 26.70 -44.55 7.51
C SER A 849 27.87 -43.74 6.92
N GLN A 850 27.83 -43.41 5.63
CA GLN A 850 28.84 -42.56 5.00
C GLN A 850 28.79 -41.13 5.56
N LEU A 851 27.62 -40.50 5.60
CA LEU A 851 27.44 -39.14 6.13
C LEU A 851 27.87 -39.05 7.61
N TRP A 852 27.51 -40.06 8.41
CA TRP A 852 27.94 -40.15 9.80
C TRP A 852 29.46 -40.32 9.94
N ARG A 853 30.07 -41.14 9.09
CA ARG A 853 31.53 -41.36 9.10
C ARG A 853 32.29 -40.10 8.73
N GLU A 854 31.79 -39.32 7.77
CA GLU A 854 32.36 -38.02 7.40
C GLU A 854 32.34 -37.03 8.58
N LEU A 855 31.27 -37.02 9.39
CA LEU A 855 31.21 -36.22 10.63
C LEU A 855 32.17 -36.74 11.71
N LYS A 856 32.27 -38.06 11.91
CA LYS A 856 33.11 -38.66 12.96
C LYS A 856 34.61 -38.55 12.68
N LEU A 857 35.02 -38.56 11.42
CA LEU A 857 36.44 -38.45 11.02
C LEU A 857 37.01 -37.04 11.18
N GLY A 858 36.17 -36.02 11.41
CA GLY A 858 36.59 -34.64 11.68
C GLY A 858 37.30 -33.95 10.50
N SER A 859 37.15 -34.46 9.27
CA SER A 859 37.83 -33.95 8.06
C SER A 859 37.11 -32.78 7.38
N LEU A 860 35.97 -32.33 7.93
CA LEU A 860 35.12 -31.29 7.37
C LEU A 860 35.40 -29.93 8.04
N ASP A 861 35.36 -28.86 7.25
CA ASP A 861 35.34 -27.49 7.78
C ASP A 861 33.96 -27.17 8.40
N ALA A 862 33.82 -26.02 9.08
CA ALA A 862 32.57 -25.66 9.77
C ALA A 862 31.34 -25.65 8.84
N LYS A 863 31.54 -25.33 7.55
CA LYS A 863 30.49 -25.34 6.54
C LYS A 863 30.12 -26.77 6.12
N GLY A 864 31.11 -27.62 5.90
CA GLY A 864 30.92 -29.04 5.60
C GLY A 864 30.22 -29.79 6.73
N ILE A 865 30.59 -29.51 7.99
CA ILE A 865 29.92 -30.09 9.17
C ILE A 865 28.42 -29.77 9.15
N ASN A 866 28.06 -28.49 9.02
CA ASN A 866 26.66 -28.07 8.98
C ASN A 866 25.87 -28.73 7.83
N GLN A 867 26.45 -28.77 6.62
CA GLN A 867 25.80 -29.38 5.45
C GLN A 867 25.58 -30.88 5.60
N THR A 868 26.54 -31.60 6.18
CA THR A 868 26.44 -33.04 6.39
C THR A 868 25.44 -33.36 7.51
N THR A 869 25.44 -32.58 8.60
CA THR A 869 24.44 -32.67 9.67
C THR A 869 23.02 -32.39 9.17
N ASP A 870 22.82 -31.36 8.34
CA ASP A 870 21.51 -31.05 7.74
C ASP A 870 20.99 -32.19 6.86
N ARG A 871 21.87 -32.85 6.09
CA ARG A 871 21.50 -34.02 5.27
C ARG A 871 21.06 -35.20 6.13
N LEU A 872 21.74 -35.45 7.24
CA LEU A 872 21.32 -36.47 8.21
C LEU A 872 19.96 -36.14 8.81
N ILE A 873 19.74 -34.90 9.27
CA ILE A 873 18.45 -34.47 9.84
C ILE A 873 17.31 -34.67 8.83
N ARG A 874 17.48 -34.25 7.58
CA ARG A 874 16.48 -34.45 6.52
C ARG A 874 16.19 -35.93 6.29
N THR A 875 17.22 -36.77 6.27
CA THR A 875 17.08 -38.21 6.04
C THR A 875 16.29 -38.84 7.19
N PHE A 876 16.58 -38.48 8.43
CA PHE A 876 15.82 -38.95 9.60
C PHE A 876 14.37 -38.43 9.59
N ARG A 877 14.14 -37.16 9.27
CA ARG A 877 12.78 -36.56 9.19
C ARG A 877 11.90 -37.22 8.13
N GLN A 878 12.49 -37.73 7.04
CA GLN A 878 11.74 -38.44 6.00
C GLN A 878 11.25 -39.84 6.41
N HIS A 879 11.94 -40.47 7.37
CA HIS A 879 11.70 -41.90 7.68
C HIS A 879 11.27 -42.16 9.12
N LEU A 880 11.44 -41.21 10.03
CA LEU A 880 11.09 -41.34 11.44
C LEU A 880 9.88 -40.49 11.80
N SER A 881 8.92 -41.08 12.51
CA SER A 881 7.78 -40.34 13.05
C SER A 881 8.10 -39.60 14.35
N ASN A 882 7.33 -38.57 14.70
CA ASN A 882 7.44 -37.86 15.99
C ASN A 882 7.33 -38.81 17.19
N ALA A 883 6.47 -39.83 17.09
CA ALA A 883 6.31 -40.83 18.16
C ALA A 883 7.60 -41.65 18.33
N THR A 884 8.17 -42.13 17.23
CA THR A 884 9.40 -42.93 17.25
C THR A 884 10.62 -42.13 17.70
N ILE A 885 10.80 -40.88 17.24
CA ILE A 885 11.92 -40.05 17.71
C ILE A 885 11.82 -39.75 19.21
N THR A 886 10.59 -39.55 19.72
CA THR A 886 10.34 -39.26 21.14
C THR A 886 10.68 -40.46 22.02
N GLU A 887 10.43 -41.67 21.53
CA GLU A 887 10.80 -42.91 22.22
C GLU A 887 12.32 -43.16 22.15
N LEU A 888 12.95 -42.95 20.98
CA LEU A 888 14.41 -43.04 20.83
C LEU A 888 15.17 -42.06 21.74
N THR A 889 14.56 -40.91 22.03
CA THR A 889 15.11 -39.88 22.91
C THR A 889 14.49 -39.90 24.32
N ALA A 890 13.92 -41.04 24.75
CA ALA A 890 13.23 -41.17 26.04
C ALA A 890 14.06 -40.67 27.23
N SER A 891 15.37 -40.89 27.23
CA SER A 891 16.29 -40.41 28.27
C SER A 891 16.40 -38.88 28.36
N PHE A 892 16.18 -38.18 27.25
CA PHE A 892 16.24 -36.72 27.15
C PHE A 892 14.86 -36.05 27.30
N ASN A 893 13.76 -36.82 27.25
CA ASN A 893 12.40 -36.29 27.31
C ASN A 893 12.16 -35.30 28.47
N PRO A 894 12.61 -35.55 29.71
CA PRO A 894 12.47 -34.58 30.80
C PRO A 894 13.18 -33.26 30.52
N ALA A 895 14.42 -33.34 30.01
CA ALA A 895 15.24 -32.16 29.74
C ALA A 895 14.71 -31.34 28.55
N ILE A 896 14.24 -32.01 27.50
CA ILE A 896 13.60 -31.38 26.33
C ILE A 896 12.32 -30.68 26.75
N ASN A 897 11.44 -31.39 27.47
CA ASN A 897 10.18 -30.84 27.94
C ASN A 897 10.40 -29.66 28.91
N TRP A 898 11.35 -29.75 29.83
CA TRP A 898 11.78 -28.64 30.68
C TRP A 898 12.21 -27.42 29.83
N PHE A 899 13.18 -27.63 28.93
CA PHE A 899 13.83 -26.55 28.20
C PHE A 899 12.88 -25.80 27.24
N PHE A 900 12.13 -26.53 26.41
CA PHE A 900 11.19 -25.96 25.44
C PHE A 900 9.94 -25.35 26.09
N THR A 901 9.64 -25.73 27.34
CA THR A 901 8.53 -25.13 28.10
C THR A 901 8.98 -23.89 28.85
N ALA A 902 10.15 -23.95 29.52
CA ALA A 902 10.63 -22.90 30.42
C ALA A 902 11.20 -21.68 29.69
N PHE A 903 11.96 -21.87 28.60
CA PHE A 903 12.60 -20.74 27.91
C PHE A 903 11.65 -19.99 26.94
N PRO A 904 11.84 -18.68 26.74
CA PRO A 904 11.01 -17.87 25.85
C PRO A 904 10.99 -18.34 24.39
N ASN A 905 9.81 -18.31 23.75
CA ASN A 905 9.67 -18.70 22.34
C ASN A 905 10.56 -17.88 21.39
N ARG A 906 10.75 -16.57 21.65
CA ARG A 906 11.64 -15.71 20.87
C ARG A 906 13.05 -16.30 20.74
N PHE A 907 13.61 -16.79 21.85
CA PHE A 907 14.90 -17.48 21.84
C PHE A 907 14.81 -18.79 21.05
N LEU A 908 13.88 -19.68 21.44
CA LEU A 908 13.76 -21.01 20.85
C LEU A 908 13.69 -20.93 19.32
N LEU A 909 12.83 -20.07 18.80
CA LEU A 909 12.57 -19.90 17.38
C LEU A 909 13.72 -19.20 16.62
N SER A 910 14.55 -18.42 17.30
CA SER A 910 15.72 -17.75 16.72
C SER A 910 17.00 -18.59 16.71
N ALA A 911 17.00 -19.75 17.39
CA ALA A 911 18.18 -20.60 17.58
C ALA A 911 18.21 -21.80 16.60
N SER A 912 19.41 -22.27 16.25
CA SER A 912 19.56 -23.50 15.48
C SER A 912 19.38 -24.76 16.35
N PRO A 913 19.01 -25.92 15.78
CA PRO A 913 18.91 -27.17 16.54
C PRO A 913 20.19 -27.54 17.33
N ASP A 914 21.37 -27.29 16.74
CA ASP A 914 22.68 -27.47 17.41
C ASP A 914 22.83 -26.58 18.65
N LEU A 915 22.52 -25.28 18.50
CA LEU A 915 22.59 -24.35 19.63
C LEU A 915 21.60 -24.75 20.73
N LEU A 916 20.42 -25.26 20.36
CA LEU A 916 19.41 -25.74 21.30
C LEU A 916 19.87 -27.02 22.01
N SER A 917 20.46 -28.00 21.32
CA SER A 917 20.94 -29.25 21.93
C SER A 917 22.07 -29.00 22.95
N GLN A 918 23.01 -28.10 22.61
CA GLN A 918 24.10 -27.67 23.47
C GLN A 918 23.58 -27.00 24.74
N ASN A 919 22.65 -26.04 24.60
CA ASN A 919 22.09 -25.32 25.74
C ASN A 919 21.21 -26.25 26.61
N LEU A 920 20.42 -27.12 25.99
CA LEU A 920 19.60 -28.09 26.72
C LEU A 920 20.43 -28.94 27.69
N SER A 921 21.60 -29.40 27.24
CA SER A 921 22.54 -30.17 28.06
C SER A 921 23.10 -29.38 29.26
N LEU A 922 23.22 -28.06 29.14
CA LEU A 922 23.66 -27.18 30.23
C LEU A 922 22.53 -26.95 31.26
N PHE A 923 21.30 -26.79 30.80
CA PHE A 923 20.14 -26.43 31.63
C PHE A 923 19.35 -27.63 32.19
N GLN A 924 19.76 -28.86 31.90
CA GLN A 924 19.12 -30.08 32.43
C GLN A 924 19.27 -30.26 33.95
N HIS A 925 20.30 -29.67 34.57
CA HIS A 925 20.57 -29.80 36.01
C HIS A 925 19.90 -28.68 36.81
N THR A 926 18.58 -28.78 36.99
CA THR A 926 17.74 -27.77 37.68
C THR A 926 18.07 -27.58 39.16
N GLU A 927 18.85 -28.50 39.77
CA GLU A 927 19.37 -28.39 41.14
C GLU A 927 20.45 -27.31 41.31
N ARG A 928 21.08 -26.85 40.22
CA ARG A 928 22.05 -25.74 40.28
C ARG A 928 21.32 -24.41 40.52
N ARG A 929 21.74 -23.66 41.56
CA ARG A 929 21.09 -22.40 41.96
C ARG A 929 21.06 -21.34 40.87
N VAL A 930 22.14 -21.22 40.09
CA VAL A 930 22.23 -20.36 38.90
C VAL A 930 22.96 -21.11 37.80
N VAL A 931 22.42 -21.05 36.59
CA VAL A 931 23.05 -21.55 35.36
C VAL A 931 23.00 -20.45 34.31
N ALA A 932 24.13 -20.19 33.65
CA ALA A 932 24.21 -19.19 32.58
C ALA A 932 24.77 -19.79 31.29
N SER A 933 24.33 -19.26 30.15
CA SER A 933 24.92 -19.52 28.84
C SER A 933 25.06 -18.22 28.05
N VAL A 934 26.17 -18.09 27.33
CA VAL A 934 26.53 -16.89 26.56
C VAL A 934 26.41 -17.21 25.09
N LEU A 935 25.52 -16.50 24.38
CA LEU A 935 25.27 -16.67 22.96
C LEU A 935 26.13 -15.67 22.18
N THR A 936 26.72 -16.15 21.07
CA THR A 936 27.56 -15.33 20.21
C THR A 936 27.10 -15.36 18.76
N ASN A 937 27.29 -14.25 18.04
CA ASN A 937 27.03 -14.19 16.61
C ASN A 937 28.19 -14.79 15.78
N ALA A 938 28.03 -14.85 14.45
CA ALA A 938 29.06 -15.36 13.53
C ALA A 938 30.43 -14.65 13.62
N ARG A 939 30.48 -13.43 14.18
CA ARG A 939 31.73 -12.69 14.45
C ARG A 939 32.28 -12.93 15.86
N ARG A 940 31.72 -13.90 16.60
CA ARG A 940 32.03 -14.25 18.00
C ARG A 940 31.79 -13.13 19.02
N HIS A 941 30.96 -12.15 18.69
CA HIS A 941 30.53 -11.15 19.67
C HIS A 941 29.33 -11.67 20.44
N VAL A 942 29.30 -11.42 21.75
CA VAL A 942 28.14 -11.71 22.59
C VAL A 942 26.94 -10.91 22.08
N ASN A 943 25.85 -11.61 21.79
CA ASN A 943 24.58 -11.02 21.34
C ASN A 943 23.38 -11.45 22.19
N GLY A 944 23.53 -12.45 23.05
CA GLY A 944 22.48 -12.88 23.95
C GLY A 944 22.97 -13.70 25.12
N LEU A 945 22.13 -13.84 26.14
CA LEU A 945 22.38 -14.59 27.36
C LEU A 945 21.14 -15.42 27.72
N LEU A 946 21.35 -16.66 28.13
CA LEU A 946 20.34 -17.49 28.76
C LEU A 946 20.68 -17.67 30.23
N LEU A 947 19.70 -17.48 31.11
CA LEU A 947 19.90 -17.61 32.55
C LEU A 947 18.78 -18.42 33.17
N TYR A 948 19.12 -19.33 34.07
CA TYR A 948 18.21 -19.98 34.99
C TYR A 948 18.67 -19.68 36.41
N ALA A 949 17.76 -19.25 37.29
CA ALA A 949 18.08 -19.00 38.69
C ALA A 949 16.93 -19.38 39.63
N HIS A 950 17.25 -19.95 40.79
CA HIS A 950 16.27 -20.29 41.84
C HIS A 950 16.81 -20.04 43.26
N VAL A 951 15.92 -19.79 44.24
CA VAL A 951 16.20 -19.74 45.70
C VAL A 951 17.06 -18.54 46.17
N LEU A 952 17.06 -17.42 45.43
CA LEU A 952 17.71 -16.17 45.86
C LEU A 952 16.68 -15.06 46.10
N PRO A 953 16.70 -14.38 47.26
CA PRO A 953 15.96 -13.12 47.42
C PRO A 953 16.52 -12.08 46.43
N ASP A 954 15.63 -11.23 45.92
CA ASP A 954 15.94 -10.10 45.03
C ASP A 954 16.60 -10.52 43.71
N ILE A 955 16.19 -11.67 43.16
CA ILE A 955 16.85 -12.28 42.00
C ILE A 955 16.92 -11.35 40.79
N HIS A 956 15.85 -10.59 40.49
CA HIS A 956 15.82 -9.67 39.35
C HIS A 956 16.85 -8.55 39.50
N ARG A 957 17.00 -8.04 40.73
CA ARG A 957 17.98 -7.02 41.10
C ARG A 957 19.42 -7.53 40.98
N ARG A 958 19.67 -8.77 41.41
CA ARG A 958 20.97 -9.46 41.25
C ARG A 958 21.33 -9.69 39.79
N VAL A 959 20.39 -10.14 38.97
CA VAL A 959 20.59 -10.32 37.53
C VAL A 959 20.89 -8.98 36.85
N ALA A 960 20.08 -7.94 37.11
CA ALA A 960 20.29 -6.61 36.56
C ALA A 960 21.68 -6.04 36.93
N TYR A 961 22.08 -6.21 38.20
CA TYR A 961 23.38 -5.76 38.68
C TYR A 961 24.55 -6.51 38.04
N ALA A 962 24.47 -7.84 37.97
CA ALA A 962 25.51 -8.68 37.35
C ALA A 962 25.72 -8.34 35.87
N LEU A 963 24.65 -8.08 35.13
CA LEU A 963 24.73 -7.63 33.72
C LEU A 963 25.40 -6.26 33.60
N SER A 964 25.04 -5.32 34.47
CA SER A 964 25.60 -3.98 34.49
C SER A 964 27.09 -3.95 34.85
N GLN A 965 27.52 -4.75 35.84
CA GLN A 965 28.94 -4.90 36.21
C GLN A 965 29.80 -5.40 35.05
N ARG A 966 29.23 -6.21 34.16
CA ARG A 966 29.88 -6.74 32.96
C ARG A 966 29.72 -5.83 31.74
N GLN A 967 29.21 -4.61 31.92
CA GLN A 967 29.01 -3.63 30.85
C GLN A 967 28.14 -4.14 29.69
N PHE A 968 27.17 -5.01 29.99
CA PHE A 968 26.13 -5.39 29.04
C PHE A 968 25.00 -4.35 29.07
N ASN A 969 24.65 -3.78 27.91
CA ASN A 969 23.34 -3.16 27.75
C ASN A 969 22.33 -4.25 27.41
N ILE A 970 21.13 -4.11 27.96
CA ILE A 970 20.00 -4.96 27.64
C ILE A 970 19.29 -4.32 26.44
N GLU A 971 19.31 -4.99 25.30
CA GLU A 971 18.59 -4.56 24.09
C GLU A 971 17.12 -4.99 24.18
N SER A 972 16.92 -6.23 24.59
CA SER A 972 15.61 -6.77 24.94
C SER A 972 15.76 -7.94 25.90
N ALA A 973 14.72 -8.24 26.66
CA ALA A 973 14.70 -9.45 27.47
C ALA A 973 13.29 -10.00 27.64
N LYS A 974 13.20 -11.31 27.85
CA LYS A 974 11.99 -11.95 28.35
C LYS A 974 12.32 -12.87 29.50
N MET A 975 11.54 -12.76 30.56
CA MET A 975 11.64 -13.61 31.75
C MET A 975 10.36 -14.41 31.96
N ASN A 976 10.53 -15.71 32.17
CA ASN A 976 9.47 -16.64 32.56
C ASN A 976 9.67 -17.15 33.99
N LYS A 977 8.61 -17.18 34.80
CA LYS A 977 8.58 -17.84 36.11
C LYS A 977 8.21 -19.31 35.98
N VAL A 978 8.88 -20.12 36.79
CA VAL A 978 8.74 -21.57 36.84
C VAL A 978 8.44 -22.03 38.28
N GLN A 979 7.44 -22.90 38.43
CA GLN A 979 7.06 -23.53 39.69
C GLN A 979 7.30 -25.05 39.64
N PHE A 980 8.09 -25.56 40.59
CA PHE A 980 8.38 -27.00 40.75
C PHE A 980 7.39 -27.67 41.72
N LEU A 981 7.26 -28.99 41.65
CA LEU A 981 6.34 -29.77 42.49
C LEU A 981 6.63 -29.64 43.99
N ASN A 982 7.89 -29.45 44.35
CA ASN A 982 8.31 -29.27 45.73
C ASN A 982 8.15 -27.83 46.24
N GLY A 983 7.43 -26.98 45.51
CA GLY A 983 7.16 -25.59 45.88
C GLY A 983 8.32 -24.62 45.59
N ARG A 984 9.44 -25.09 45.02
CA ARG A 984 10.53 -24.20 44.58
C ARG A 984 10.06 -23.33 43.41
N ILE A 985 10.54 -22.08 43.39
CA ILE A 985 10.32 -21.13 42.29
C ILE A 985 11.66 -20.84 41.61
N GLY A 986 11.67 -20.92 40.28
CA GLY A 986 12.79 -20.55 39.43
C GLY A 986 12.40 -19.53 38.37
N PHE A 987 13.39 -18.88 37.76
CA PHE A 987 13.21 -17.90 36.70
C PHE A 987 14.14 -18.19 35.53
N CYS A 988 13.59 -18.23 34.31
CA CYS A 988 14.32 -18.42 33.07
C CYS A 988 14.31 -17.12 32.27
N TYR A 989 15.51 -16.61 31.95
CA TYR A 989 15.70 -15.37 31.21
C TYR A 989 16.30 -15.68 29.85
N TYR A 990 15.80 -14.96 28.84
CA TYR A 990 16.52 -14.69 27.61
C TYR A 990 16.77 -13.19 27.53
N VAL A 991 18.03 -12.78 27.46
CA VAL A 991 18.44 -11.38 27.43
C VAL A 991 19.29 -11.16 26.18
N GLU A 992 18.80 -10.38 25.23
CA GLU A 992 19.61 -9.88 24.12
C GLU A 992 20.46 -8.72 24.62
N VAL A 993 21.76 -8.78 24.36
CA VAL A 993 22.71 -7.84 24.96
C VAL A 993 23.70 -7.27 23.96
N SER A 994 24.18 -6.08 24.29
CA SER A 994 25.33 -5.45 23.67
C SER A 994 26.44 -5.16 24.67
N GLN A 995 27.69 -5.37 24.29
CA GLN A 995 28.85 -5.02 25.12
C GLN A 995 29.35 -3.61 24.79
N ARG A 996 29.61 -2.79 25.83
CA ARG A 996 30.10 -1.39 25.72
C ARG A 996 31.59 -1.26 25.33
N SER A 997 32.43 -2.25 25.63
CA SER A 997 33.87 -2.23 25.34
C SER A 997 34.36 -3.54 24.69
N LYS A 998 35.41 -3.46 23.85
CA LYS A 998 36.09 -4.64 23.27
C LYS A 998 37.18 -5.15 24.22
N SER A 999 36.84 -5.77 25.35
CA SER A 999 37.77 -6.70 26.00
C SER A 999 37.11 -7.65 27.00
N GLU A 1000 37.70 -8.85 27.02
CA GLU A 1000 37.47 -10.05 27.84
C GLU A 1000 36.23 -10.91 27.51
N LEU A 1001 36.53 -12.18 27.17
CA LEU A 1001 35.58 -13.27 27.08
C LEU A 1001 34.84 -13.37 28.41
N THR A 1002 33.55 -13.04 28.43
CA THR A 1002 32.74 -13.26 29.63
C THR A 1002 32.45 -14.75 29.73
N PHE A 1003 33.06 -15.41 30.73
CA PHE A 1003 32.83 -16.83 30.97
C PHE A 1003 31.50 -17.04 31.70
N PRO A 1004 30.66 -18.02 31.28
CA PRO A 1004 29.38 -18.28 31.93
C PRO A 1004 29.46 -18.47 33.45
N ARG A 1005 30.51 -19.14 33.95
CA ARG A 1005 30.74 -19.37 35.39
C ARG A 1005 30.96 -18.09 36.19
N GLU A 1006 31.53 -17.07 35.57
CA GLU A 1006 31.75 -15.79 36.23
C GLU A 1006 30.44 -15.03 36.40
N LEU A 1007 29.56 -15.08 35.39
CA LEU A 1007 28.22 -14.52 35.47
C LEU A 1007 27.37 -15.26 36.53
N GLU A 1008 27.44 -16.60 36.57
CA GLU A 1008 26.81 -17.41 37.63
C GLU A 1008 27.31 -16.99 39.03
N THR A 1009 28.62 -16.80 39.19
CA THR A 1009 29.24 -16.41 40.46
C THR A 1009 28.81 -15.01 40.89
N SER A 1010 28.75 -14.05 39.96
CA SER A 1010 28.33 -12.68 40.23
C SER A 1010 26.87 -12.64 40.72
N ILE A 1011 25.96 -13.34 40.04
CA ILE A 1011 24.54 -13.41 40.46
C ILE A 1011 24.41 -14.06 41.86
N LEU A 1012 25.22 -15.07 42.16
CA LEU A 1012 25.18 -15.81 43.42
C LEU A 1012 25.79 -15.06 44.60
N ARG A 1013 26.93 -14.38 44.39
CA ARG A 1013 27.79 -13.89 45.49
C ARG A 1013 27.81 -12.38 45.64
N ASP A 1014 27.59 -11.63 44.57
CA ASP A 1014 27.63 -10.18 44.65
C ASP A 1014 26.36 -9.67 45.33
N SER A 1015 26.53 -8.76 46.29
CA SER A 1015 25.40 -8.10 46.95
C SER A 1015 25.15 -6.77 46.25
N PRO A 1016 23.97 -6.55 45.66
CA PRO A 1016 23.72 -5.32 44.95
C PRO A 1016 23.68 -4.13 45.92
N PRO A 1017 24.35 -3.00 45.59
CA PRO A 1017 24.54 -1.90 46.53
C PRO A 1017 23.21 -1.18 46.86
N PRO A 1018 23.04 -0.66 48.09
CA PRO A 1018 21.90 0.19 48.42
C PRO A 1018 22.00 1.52 47.66
N LEU A 1019 20.97 1.89 46.91
CA LEU A 1019 20.86 3.23 46.32
C LEU A 1019 20.49 4.21 47.45
N ARG A 1020 21.35 5.19 47.73
CA ARG A 1020 21.07 6.22 48.76
C ARG A 1020 20.05 7.22 48.21
N SER A 1021 18.95 7.43 48.92
CA SER A 1021 18.00 8.51 48.65
C SER A 1021 18.66 9.86 48.98
N GLY A 1022 19.11 10.58 47.96
CA GLY A 1022 19.61 11.95 48.11
C GLY A 1022 18.45 12.95 48.23
N SER A 1023 18.52 13.84 49.22
CA SER A 1023 17.55 14.90 49.49
C SER A 1023 17.83 16.19 48.71
N GLU A 1024 18.18 16.10 47.43
CA GLU A 1024 18.38 17.29 46.58
C GLU A 1024 17.30 17.33 45.49
N GLN A 1025 16.48 18.39 45.50
CA GLN A 1025 15.53 18.71 44.44
C GLN A 1025 16.31 19.16 43.20
N TYR A 1026 16.28 18.36 42.14
CA TYR A 1026 16.72 18.79 40.80
C TYR A 1026 15.63 18.51 39.76
N ASP A 1027 15.48 19.47 38.86
CA ASP A 1027 14.48 19.54 37.80
C ASP A 1027 14.90 18.71 36.58
N TYR A 1028 15.06 17.39 36.78
CA TYR A 1028 14.97 16.45 35.67
C TYR A 1028 13.53 15.97 35.63
N THR A 1029 12.71 16.58 34.76
CA THR A 1029 11.44 15.98 34.34
C THR A 1029 11.73 14.73 33.51
N THR A 1030 12.23 13.66 34.14
CA THR A 1030 12.31 12.34 33.51
C THR A 1030 10.89 11.97 33.13
N ARG A 1031 10.61 11.88 31.83
CA ARG A 1031 9.31 11.48 31.30
C ARG A 1031 9.10 9.98 31.58
N VAL A 1032 8.80 9.67 32.84
CA VAL A 1032 8.40 8.33 33.28
C VAL A 1032 6.89 8.26 33.15
N GLN A 1033 6.44 7.42 32.24
CA GLN A 1033 5.04 7.08 32.04
C GLN A 1033 4.81 5.67 32.58
N ILE A 1034 3.85 5.54 33.49
CA ILE A 1034 3.48 4.28 34.12
C ILE A 1034 2.04 4.01 33.71
N GLU A 1035 1.79 2.85 33.13
CA GLU A 1035 0.48 2.46 32.67
C GLU A 1035 0.10 1.12 33.26
N HIS A 1036 -1.11 1.10 33.82
CA HIS A 1036 -1.75 -0.11 34.33
C HIS A 1036 -2.69 -0.64 33.25
N LEU A 1037 -2.33 -1.76 32.63
CA LEU A 1037 -3.07 -2.37 31.52
C LEU A 1037 -3.78 -3.65 32.01
N GLU A 1038 -4.92 -3.95 31.40
CA GLU A 1038 -5.61 -5.24 31.56
C GLU A 1038 -4.81 -6.37 30.90
N ASP A 1039 -5.13 -7.62 31.25
CA ASP A 1039 -4.43 -8.80 30.72
C ASP A 1039 -4.46 -8.84 29.19
N ASP A 1040 -3.28 -8.99 28.58
CA ASP A 1040 -3.13 -9.15 27.12
C ASP A 1040 -3.32 -10.60 26.66
N GLN A 1041 -3.65 -11.52 27.59
CA GLN A 1041 -3.81 -12.96 27.40
C GLN A 1041 -2.52 -13.67 26.93
N LYS A 1042 -1.35 -13.00 26.98
CA LYS A 1042 -0.06 -13.57 26.60
C LYS A 1042 0.72 -14.16 27.78
N GLY A 1043 0.25 -13.91 29.01
CA GLY A 1043 0.85 -14.36 30.27
C GLY A 1043 0.66 -15.86 30.56
N TYR A 1044 1.70 -16.49 31.13
CA TYR A 1044 1.63 -17.87 31.57
C TYR A 1044 2.62 -18.22 32.68
N LEU A 1045 2.25 -19.21 33.50
CA LEU A 1045 3.12 -19.88 34.45
C LEU A 1045 3.66 -21.20 33.90
N VAL A 1046 4.96 -21.44 34.03
CA VAL A 1046 5.54 -22.76 33.76
C VAL A 1046 5.44 -23.60 35.03
N GLU A 1047 4.65 -24.67 35.01
CA GLU A 1047 4.45 -25.54 36.18
C GLU A 1047 4.90 -26.97 35.92
N GLU A 1048 5.56 -27.59 36.90
CA GLU A 1048 5.88 -29.01 36.93
C GLU A 1048 4.65 -29.81 37.41
N ARG A 1049 4.35 -30.92 36.72
CA ARG A 1049 3.25 -31.83 37.05
C ARG A 1049 3.72 -33.22 37.42
N PRO A 1050 3.03 -33.90 38.36
CA PRO A 1050 3.34 -35.27 38.68
C PRO A 1050 2.98 -36.17 37.48
N PRO A 1051 3.72 -37.27 37.25
CA PRO A 1051 3.38 -38.22 36.20
C PRO A 1051 2.02 -38.86 36.47
N LYS A 1052 1.25 -39.13 35.40
CA LYS A 1052 0.01 -39.91 35.51
C LYS A 1052 0.38 -41.38 35.72
N VAL A 1053 -0.45 -42.15 36.44
CA VAL A 1053 -0.21 -43.58 36.70
C VAL A 1053 -0.02 -44.32 35.36
N GLY A 1054 1.20 -44.81 35.14
CA GLY A 1054 1.59 -45.53 33.93
C GLY A 1054 2.33 -44.71 32.85
N ASP A 1055 2.61 -43.42 33.05
CA ASP A 1055 3.26 -42.57 32.04
C ASP A 1055 4.47 -41.81 32.63
N GLY A 1056 5.69 -42.32 32.36
CA GLY A 1056 6.97 -41.59 32.36
C GLY A 1056 7.37 -40.70 33.57
N PRO A 1057 8.47 -39.94 33.44
CA PRO A 1057 8.93 -38.93 34.42
C PRO A 1057 8.04 -37.66 34.44
N THR A 1058 8.27 -36.76 35.41
CA THR A 1058 7.54 -35.47 35.57
C THR A 1058 7.57 -34.62 34.30
N ARG A 1059 6.49 -33.84 34.06
CA ARG A 1059 6.37 -32.97 32.88
C ARG A 1059 6.05 -31.52 33.25
N PHE A 1060 6.70 -30.59 32.59
CA PHE A 1060 6.41 -29.16 32.60
C PHE A 1060 5.38 -28.80 31.54
N ARG A 1061 4.53 -27.82 31.86
CA ARG A 1061 3.62 -27.18 30.90
C ARG A 1061 3.48 -25.69 31.17
N ARG A 1062 3.09 -24.94 30.14
CA ARG A 1062 2.64 -23.55 30.28
C ARG A 1062 1.15 -23.55 30.62
N ARG A 1063 0.79 -23.03 31.79
CA ARG A 1063 -0.58 -22.78 32.20
C ARG A 1063 -0.87 -21.28 31.96
N PRO A 1064 -1.83 -20.91 31.10
CA PRO A 1064 -2.30 -19.54 31.00
C PRO A 1064 -2.65 -19.01 32.40
N GLN A 1065 -2.20 -17.80 32.70
CA GLN A 1065 -2.43 -17.17 33.99
C GLN A 1065 -2.76 -15.71 33.76
N GLU A 1066 -3.85 -15.27 34.38
CA GLU A 1066 -4.28 -13.88 34.35
C GLU A 1066 -3.30 -13.01 35.14
N TYR A 1067 -2.93 -11.88 34.55
CA TYR A 1067 -2.04 -10.90 35.17
C TYR A 1067 -2.57 -9.48 35.03
N HIS A 1068 -2.16 -8.63 35.96
CA HIS A 1068 -2.24 -7.18 35.80
C HIS A 1068 -0.90 -6.70 35.22
N LEU A 1069 -0.93 -5.91 34.14
CA LEU A 1069 0.28 -5.45 33.46
C LEU A 1069 0.65 -4.06 33.95
N VAL A 1070 1.93 -3.86 34.26
CA VAL A 1070 2.52 -2.56 34.58
C VAL A 1070 3.55 -2.25 33.50
N ARG A 1071 3.19 -1.37 32.57
CA ARG A 1071 4.08 -0.88 31.52
C ARG A 1071 4.75 0.39 32.00
N ILE A 1072 6.08 0.36 32.07
CA ILE A 1072 6.90 1.48 32.48
C ILE A 1072 7.71 1.93 31.28
N THR A 1073 7.46 3.17 30.85
CA THR A 1073 8.21 3.83 29.79
C THR A 1073 9.06 4.93 30.39
N ALA A 1074 10.38 4.85 30.22
CA ALA A 1074 11.34 5.80 30.77
C ALA A 1074 12.52 6.02 29.82
N GLU A 1075 13.33 7.05 30.06
CA GLU A 1075 14.62 7.19 29.38
C GLU A 1075 15.61 6.12 29.86
N ASP A 1076 16.39 5.57 28.93
CA ASP A 1076 17.45 4.61 29.22
C ASP A 1076 18.53 5.28 30.07
N ALA A 1077 18.89 4.62 31.16
CA ALA A 1077 19.82 5.13 32.14
C ALA A 1077 20.61 3.98 32.78
N PHE A 1078 21.75 4.31 33.39
CA PHE A 1078 22.53 3.30 34.10
C PHE A 1078 21.68 2.65 35.21
N LEU A 1079 21.69 1.31 35.26
CA LEU A 1079 20.90 0.51 36.20
C LEU A 1079 19.38 0.74 36.12
N VAL A 1080 18.83 1.17 34.98
CA VAL A 1080 17.38 1.41 34.83
C VAL A 1080 16.51 0.19 35.19
N TYR A 1081 16.84 -0.99 34.65
CA TYR A 1081 16.13 -2.23 34.99
C TYR A 1081 16.31 -2.63 36.47
N TYR A 1082 17.47 -2.37 37.04
CA TYR A 1082 17.75 -2.60 38.47
C TYR A 1082 16.88 -1.70 39.37
N LYS A 1083 16.74 -0.42 39.01
CA LYS A 1083 15.91 0.56 39.72
C LYS A 1083 14.43 0.18 39.65
N MET A 1084 13.95 -0.27 38.49
CA MET A 1084 12.58 -0.77 38.33
C MET A 1084 12.34 -2.02 39.18
N ALA A 1085 13.25 -3.00 39.14
CA ALA A 1085 13.14 -4.21 39.96
C ALA A 1085 13.16 -3.89 41.47
N LEU A 1086 13.98 -2.92 41.90
CA LEU A 1086 14.03 -2.46 43.29
C LEU A 1086 12.73 -1.78 43.72
N ALA A 1087 12.06 -1.03 42.85
CA ALA A 1087 10.77 -0.40 43.17
C ALA A 1087 9.69 -1.45 43.46
N PHE A 1088 9.62 -2.52 42.64
CA PHE A 1088 8.70 -3.64 42.89
C PHE A 1088 9.03 -4.39 44.19
N GLU A 1089 10.32 -4.59 44.48
CA GLU A 1089 10.79 -5.19 45.73
C GLU A 1089 10.39 -4.37 46.96
N GLN A 1090 10.56 -3.04 46.92
CA GLN A 1090 10.15 -2.13 48.00
C GLN A 1090 8.62 -2.09 48.20
N ALA A 1091 7.85 -2.25 47.13
CA ALA A 1091 6.40 -2.39 47.19
C ALA A 1091 5.93 -3.78 47.66
N GLN A 1092 6.86 -4.72 47.88
CA GLN A 1092 6.57 -6.12 48.23
C GLN A 1092 5.72 -6.85 47.18
N VAL A 1093 5.82 -6.45 45.92
CA VAL A 1093 5.06 -7.05 44.80
C VAL A 1093 6.00 -7.88 43.92
N PRO A 1094 5.84 -9.22 43.87
CA PRO A 1094 6.71 -10.09 43.10
C PRO A 1094 6.40 -10.04 41.59
N ILE A 1095 7.44 -9.78 40.79
CA ILE A 1095 7.36 -9.85 39.33
C ILE A 1095 7.16 -11.32 38.89
N GLN A 1096 6.10 -11.59 38.13
CA GLN A 1096 5.76 -12.94 37.65
C GLN A 1096 6.41 -13.21 36.30
N GLN A 1097 6.31 -12.26 35.37
CA GLN A 1097 6.97 -12.27 34.06
C GLN A 1097 7.40 -10.84 33.71
N SER A 1098 8.37 -10.71 32.81
CA SER A 1098 8.74 -9.39 32.28
C SER A 1098 9.12 -9.46 30.81
N LEU A 1099 8.80 -8.38 30.10
CA LEU A 1099 9.25 -8.09 28.75
C LEU A 1099 9.97 -6.74 28.78
N ILE A 1100 11.28 -6.77 28.56
CA ILE A 1100 12.16 -5.59 28.56
C ILE A 1100 12.42 -5.24 27.10
N THR A 1101 12.21 -3.98 26.74
CA THR A 1101 12.45 -3.51 25.37
C THR A 1101 13.14 -2.17 25.40
N THR A 1102 14.38 -2.13 24.92
CA THR A 1102 15.14 -0.89 24.77
C THR A 1102 15.10 -0.46 23.31
N THR A 1103 14.45 0.67 23.05
CA THR A 1103 14.40 1.27 21.72
C THR A 1103 15.10 2.63 21.77
N GLY A 1104 16.36 2.66 21.39
CA GLY A 1104 17.14 3.89 21.40
C GLY A 1104 17.51 4.38 22.79
N HIS A 1105 16.98 5.54 23.19
CA HIS A 1105 17.12 6.06 24.56
C HIS A 1105 15.85 5.86 25.38
N GLN A 1106 14.91 5.07 24.91
CA GLN A 1106 13.67 4.81 25.64
C GLN A 1106 13.62 3.33 25.99
N VAL A 1107 13.41 3.04 27.26
CA VAL A 1107 13.07 1.71 27.74
C VAL A 1107 11.56 1.63 27.91
N THR A 1108 10.95 0.58 27.37
CA THR A 1108 9.53 0.27 27.56
C THR A 1108 9.45 -1.15 28.09
N ASP A 1109 9.34 -1.25 29.42
CA ASP A 1109 9.39 -2.50 30.15
C ASP A 1109 7.99 -2.84 30.66
N THR A 1110 7.52 -4.03 30.34
CA THR A 1110 6.21 -4.54 30.76
C THR A 1110 6.42 -5.61 31.82
N PHE A 1111 5.88 -5.38 33.01
CA PHE A 1111 5.96 -6.29 34.16
C PHE A 1111 4.58 -6.90 34.43
N TYR A 1112 4.53 -8.23 34.52
CA TYR A 1112 3.32 -8.98 34.83
C TYR A 1112 3.30 -9.28 36.32
N ILE A 1113 2.24 -8.84 37.00
CA ILE A 1113 1.99 -9.08 38.43
C ILE A 1113 0.66 -9.81 38.63
N LEU A 1114 0.45 -10.45 39.79
CA LEU A 1114 -0.84 -11.11 40.06
C LEU A 1114 -1.94 -10.05 40.24
N PRO A 1115 -3.19 -10.32 39.82
CA PRO A 1115 -4.30 -9.39 40.01
C PRO A 1115 -4.53 -8.99 41.48
N GLU A 1116 -4.29 -9.93 42.42
CA GLU A 1116 -4.37 -9.70 43.86
C GLU A 1116 -3.29 -8.72 44.38
N ASP A 1117 -2.12 -8.69 43.75
CA ASP A 1117 -1.02 -7.79 44.12
C ASP A 1117 -1.24 -6.35 43.62
N ARG A 1118 -2.23 -6.12 42.74
CA ARG A 1118 -2.55 -4.78 42.21
C ARG A 1118 -2.91 -3.81 43.32
N GLN A 1119 -3.74 -4.23 44.28
CA GLN A 1119 -4.14 -3.37 45.39
C GLN A 1119 -2.96 -3.07 46.31
N THR A 1120 -2.08 -4.05 46.53
CA THR A 1120 -0.83 -3.87 47.28
C THR A 1120 0.11 -2.87 46.59
N LEU A 1121 0.26 -2.95 45.27
CA LEU A 1121 1.07 -2.02 44.48
C LEU A 1121 0.51 -0.58 44.55
N LEU A 1122 -0.80 -0.42 44.37
CA LEU A 1122 -1.49 0.88 44.39
C LEU A 1122 -1.55 1.50 45.80
N ALA A 1123 -1.60 0.68 46.85
CA ALA A 1123 -1.58 1.14 48.24
C ALA A 1123 -0.15 1.48 48.73
N SER A 1124 0.88 1.13 47.97
CA SER A 1124 2.28 1.46 48.26
C SER A 1124 2.68 2.79 47.60
N ASN A 1125 3.80 3.37 48.03
CA ASN A 1125 4.40 4.54 47.36
C ASN A 1125 5.17 4.16 46.07
N PHE A 1126 4.72 3.13 45.33
CA PHE A 1126 5.46 2.55 44.20
C PHE A 1126 5.81 3.59 43.13
N GLU A 1127 4.84 4.38 42.65
CA GLU A 1127 5.10 5.35 41.59
C GLU A 1127 6.08 6.46 42.02
N GLU A 1128 5.92 6.97 43.24
CA GLU A 1128 6.77 8.00 43.81
C GLU A 1128 8.19 7.48 44.07
N ASN A 1129 8.32 6.28 44.64
CA ASN A 1129 9.59 5.58 44.84
C ASN A 1129 10.28 5.28 43.51
N LEU A 1130 9.54 4.83 42.49
CA LEU A 1130 10.08 4.54 41.16
C LEU A 1130 10.61 5.82 40.50
N ARG A 1131 9.84 6.91 40.53
CA ARG A 1131 10.28 8.22 40.02
C ARG A 1131 11.52 8.72 40.77
N GLN A 1132 11.58 8.54 42.08
CA GLN A 1132 12.75 8.90 42.90
C GLN A 1132 13.99 8.04 42.56
N LEU A 1133 13.82 6.73 42.42
CA LEU A 1133 14.92 5.82 42.06
C LEU A 1133 15.47 6.11 40.66
N LEU A 1134 14.57 6.38 39.70
CA LEU A 1134 14.95 6.72 38.32
C LEU A 1134 15.66 8.09 38.24
N SER A 1135 15.29 9.06 39.07
CA SER A 1135 15.95 10.37 39.17
C SER A 1135 17.23 10.39 40.02
N THR A 1136 17.53 9.34 40.79
CA THR A 1136 18.74 9.28 41.62
C THR A 1136 19.99 9.08 40.76
N PRO A 1137 21.02 9.97 40.84
CA PRO A 1137 22.26 9.79 40.09
C PRO A 1137 23.04 8.58 40.60
N THR A 1138 23.68 7.86 39.68
CA THR A 1138 24.54 6.72 40.00
C THR A 1138 25.98 7.19 40.22
N ALA A 1139 26.52 6.98 41.42
CA ALA A 1139 27.95 7.15 41.67
C ALA A 1139 28.72 6.22 40.73
N ALA A 1140 29.69 6.79 40.01
CA ALA A 1140 30.53 6.13 39.01
C ALA A 1140 31.42 5.04 39.63
#